data_AF-A0A8J2TQ42-F1
#
_entry.id   AF-A0A8J2TQ42-F1
#
_cell.length_a   1.000
_cell.length_b   1.000
_cell.length_c   1.000
_cell.angle_alpha   90.00
_cell.angle_beta   90.00
_cell.angle_gamma   90.00
#
_symmetry.space_group_name_H-M   'P 1'
#
loop_
_entity.id
_entity.type
_entity.pdbx_description
1 polymer ?
#
loop_
_entity_poly.entity_id
_entity_poly.type
_entity_poly.pdbx_seq_one_letter_code
_entity_poly.pdbx_strand_id
1 'polypeptide(L)'
;MAQSTVSGTVTDKANALPLPGVNILVKGTSVGTTSDFDGNYTISAKSGDVIVFSYVGFKTQEITYNGQSKLNVTLTEDAAQLDEIVLIGYGSTTKQDATGAVEKISTEEFNKGAIVSPEQLLAGKSAGVRVTSNNGAPGGGSEIRIRGGASLSANNSPLIVVDGLPLDQRGVQGVRNQLNAINPNDIEDFVVLKDASATAIYGSRASNGVILITTKKGSANTPIKFEYDLKASSSQVNDYVDVLDATQFRAIAETDTNYNASLLGNSNTNWQKEIYQTAIGAIHNLTVSKGYENFNYRINYNHTSQQGVLTGDLYERNALNLSFVQRLLNNDLKLTLTTKGILDDNKYADNGAIGAAVAFDPTQSVYNADGTYFQYTGENLAPINPVFTLENNNNRARNKRNITNFNLDYKFWFLKELTFNLNAGIDYSELNGKQFNAARPTNSASFPYKNFYSGFNRNTLLDFYFNYKNNLELINAKIDLTAGHSYQEFFIKSKQTETETATTLVVRTPVINRNALESYFARVSFDIADKYLISASYRRDGSSRFGPKNRWSSFPGVSVGWKLTNEDFLKDSFFSSLKLRAGWGKTGQQEIGANYGYLGVYTPGRNDASVQIGDIFVNTLRPEEFDENLKWEETSQYNLALDFGFFNDRLTGTVDAYYRETEDLLATVPTPAGSNLSDLLTTNVGSVLSKGIELSLNGELAKSENFNWDLGVNVTLQENKITKLSLGNDPNFLIAQGGISGGVGNNIQLWREGLDPSTFYVFRQVYDNAGNPIEGAYVDVNGDNQITEADKQAYKKASPDVFAGLTNTLTYKNLDFSFTFRGSFGNYMYNNVASDRGNITTVNNAPGNYYPNAHVSVLSTNFNNQNLFSDLYLQRADFVKLDNISIGYLVPGEKITFRASLTATNVLTITKYDGLDPEISNGIDNNFYPRPQMYVLGLNFTF
;
A
#
# COMPACT_ATOMS: atom_id res chain seq x y z
N MET A 1 -36.66 -17.24 50.99
CA MET A 1 -36.84 -18.48 50.20
C MET A 1 -35.50 -19.20 50.14
N ALA A 2 -35.48 -20.50 50.43
CA ALA A 2 -34.25 -21.30 50.47
C ALA A 2 -33.63 -21.41 49.06
N GLN A 3 -32.30 -21.38 48.99
CA GLN A 3 -31.55 -21.59 47.75
C GLN A 3 -31.59 -23.08 47.39
N SER A 4 -31.87 -23.41 46.14
CA SER A 4 -31.97 -24.80 45.66
C SER A 4 -30.94 -25.07 44.58
N THR A 5 -30.34 -26.25 44.62
CA THR A 5 -29.43 -26.73 43.57
C THR A 5 -30.25 -27.23 42.38
N VAL A 6 -30.06 -26.62 41.23
CA VAL A 6 -30.71 -26.96 39.96
C VAL A 6 -29.71 -27.72 39.09
N SER A 7 -30.10 -28.86 38.55
CA SER A 7 -29.29 -29.61 37.59
C SER A 7 -30.00 -29.70 36.23
N GLY A 8 -29.26 -29.90 35.15
CA GLY A 8 -29.85 -29.94 33.82
C GLY A 8 -28.87 -30.30 32.74
N THR A 9 -29.38 -30.43 31.51
CA THR A 9 -28.59 -30.62 30.29
C THR A 9 -28.88 -29.52 29.28
N VAL A 10 -27.86 -29.05 28.58
CA VAL A 10 -27.99 -28.12 27.45
C VAL A 10 -27.70 -28.85 26.16
N THR A 11 -28.61 -28.74 25.19
CA THR A 11 -28.55 -29.43 23.89
C THR A 11 -28.79 -28.48 22.75
N ASP A 12 -28.30 -28.80 21.56
CA ASP A 12 -28.60 -28.08 20.32
C ASP A 12 -29.96 -28.53 19.76
N LYS A 13 -30.79 -27.57 19.36
CA LYS A 13 -32.09 -27.82 18.73
C LYS A 13 -31.98 -28.53 17.39
N ALA A 14 -30.93 -28.28 16.61
CA ALA A 14 -30.81 -28.77 15.24
C ALA A 14 -30.50 -30.27 15.16
N ASN A 15 -29.63 -30.77 16.03
CA ASN A 15 -29.11 -32.13 15.98
C ASN A 15 -29.29 -32.91 17.30
N ALA A 16 -29.87 -32.29 18.34
CA ALA A 16 -30.07 -32.86 19.67
C ALA A 16 -28.77 -33.30 20.38
N LEU A 17 -27.60 -32.84 19.93
CA LEU A 17 -26.32 -33.11 20.56
C LEU A 17 -26.15 -32.27 21.84
N PRO A 18 -25.47 -32.80 22.88
CA PRO A 18 -25.12 -32.01 24.05
C PRO A 18 -24.16 -30.87 23.71
N LEU A 19 -24.34 -29.71 24.36
CA LEU A 19 -23.52 -28.53 24.15
C LEU A 19 -22.55 -28.34 25.33
N PRO A 20 -21.23 -28.58 25.14
CA PRO A 20 -20.23 -28.36 26.18
C PRO A 20 -19.79 -26.90 26.26
N GLY A 21 -19.57 -26.40 27.48
CA GLY A 21 -19.06 -25.04 27.72
C GLY A 21 -20.10 -23.92 27.58
N VAL A 22 -21.40 -24.22 27.64
CA VAL A 22 -22.47 -23.20 27.72
C VAL A 22 -22.30 -22.43 29.02
N ASN A 23 -22.25 -21.10 28.95
CA ASN A 23 -22.17 -20.24 30.13
C ASN A 23 -23.57 -20.01 30.70
N ILE A 24 -23.76 -20.32 31.99
CA ILE A 24 -25.05 -20.37 32.68
C ILE A 24 -24.99 -19.46 33.90
N LEU A 25 -25.79 -18.39 33.93
CA LEU A 25 -25.69 -17.36 34.96
C LEU A 25 -27.07 -16.99 35.51
N VAL A 26 -27.19 -16.82 36.83
CA VAL A 26 -28.39 -16.19 37.42
C VAL A 26 -28.30 -14.67 37.22
N LYS A 27 -29.24 -14.13 36.42
CA LYS A 27 -29.28 -12.72 35.98
C LYS A 27 -29.25 -11.76 37.17
N GLY A 28 -28.32 -10.79 37.12
CA GLY A 28 -28.12 -9.80 38.18
C GLY A 28 -27.29 -10.30 39.38
N THR A 29 -26.64 -11.47 39.28
CA THR A 29 -25.76 -12.02 40.32
C THR A 29 -24.44 -12.52 39.72
N SER A 30 -23.48 -12.89 40.57
CA SER A 30 -22.24 -13.58 40.18
C SER A 30 -22.35 -15.12 40.27
N VAL A 31 -23.55 -15.65 40.49
CA VAL A 31 -23.76 -17.10 40.61
C VAL A 31 -23.92 -17.69 39.22
N GLY A 32 -22.90 -18.41 38.76
CA GLY A 32 -22.86 -19.03 37.43
C GLY A 32 -22.06 -20.33 37.40
N THR A 33 -22.20 -21.07 36.31
CA THR A 33 -21.51 -22.34 36.03
C THR A 33 -21.36 -22.52 34.51
N THR A 34 -20.67 -23.56 34.07
CA THR A 34 -20.60 -23.97 32.66
C THR A 34 -21.06 -25.42 32.49
N SER A 35 -21.59 -25.78 31.32
CA SER A 35 -21.89 -27.18 31.01
C SER A 35 -20.63 -28.01 30.75
N ASP A 36 -20.65 -29.30 31.12
CA ASP A 36 -19.59 -30.28 30.88
C ASP A 36 -19.64 -30.88 29.46
N PHE A 37 -18.77 -31.86 29.17
CA PHE A 37 -18.67 -32.53 27.86
C PHE A 37 -19.97 -33.21 27.41
N ASP A 38 -20.80 -33.66 28.36
CA ASP A 38 -22.08 -34.30 28.12
C ASP A 38 -23.24 -33.28 28.20
N GLY A 39 -22.93 -31.98 28.19
CA GLY A 39 -23.87 -30.89 28.28
C GLY A 39 -24.53 -30.71 29.65
N ASN A 40 -24.10 -31.43 30.69
CA ASN A 40 -24.70 -31.34 32.01
C ASN A 40 -24.21 -30.11 32.77
N TYR A 41 -25.05 -29.54 33.61
CA TYR A 41 -24.69 -28.43 34.49
C TYR A 41 -25.37 -28.52 35.86
N THR A 42 -24.82 -27.81 36.84
CA THR A 42 -25.43 -27.64 38.16
C THR A 42 -25.21 -26.21 38.67
N ILE A 43 -26.29 -25.52 39.07
CA ILE A 43 -26.28 -24.12 39.52
C ILE A 43 -27.24 -23.89 40.69
N SER A 44 -26.89 -22.98 41.60
CA SER A 44 -27.74 -22.64 42.75
C SER A 44 -28.66 -21.45 42.43
N ALA A 45 -29.98 -21.64 42.43
CA ALA A 45 -30.98 -20.61 42.11
C ALA A 45 -32.16 -20.61 43.11
N LYS A 46 -32.88 -19.49 43.19
CA LYS A 46 -34.11 -19.31 43.97
C LYS A 46 -35.31 -19.21 43.02
N SER A 47 -36.47 -19.74 43.44
CA SER A 47 -37.69 -19.61 42.64
C SER A 47 -37.98 -18.13 42.33
N GLY A 48 -38.14 -17.79 41.05
CA GLY A 48 -38.27 -16.43 40.53
C GLY A 48 -36.99 -15.87 39.89
N ASP A 49 -35.83 -16.51 40.09
CA ASP A 49 -34.58 -16.11 39.44
C ASP A 49 -34.64 -16.39 37.92
N VAL A 50 -34.04 -15.50 37.11
CA VAL A 50 -33.88 -15.71 35.67
C VAL A 50 -32.49 -16.29 35.42
N ILE A 51 -32.43 -17.49 34.85
CA ILE A 51 -31.18 -18.15 34.48
C ILE A 51 -30.93 -17.89 32.98
N VAL A 52 -29.77 -17.33 32.67
CA VAL A 52 -29.33 -16.96 31.32
C VAL A 52 -28.37 -18.03 30.82
N PHE A 53 -28.68 -18.62 29.67
CA PHE A 53 -27.85 -19.58 28.95
C PHE A 53 -27.29 -18.88 27.72
N SER A 54 -25.96 -18.77 27.64
CA SER A 54 -25.27 -18.14 26.53
C SER A 54 -24.16 -19.05 26.01
N TYR A 55 -24.10 -19.19 24.69
CA TYR A 55 -23.10 -20.00 24.02
C TYR A 55 -22.79 -19.37 22.66
N VAL A 56 -21.51 -19.32 22.28
CA VAL A 56 -21.09 -18.66 21.05
C VAL A 56 -21.70 -19.39 19.84
N GLY A 57 -22.36 -18.67 18.93
CA GLY A 57 -23.06 -19.23 17.79
C GLY A 57 -24.53 -19.62 18.05
N PHE A 58 -25.05 -19.39 19.26
CA PHE A 58 -26.42 -19.72 19.66
C PHE A 58 -27.13 -18.50 20.25
N LYS A 59 -28.45 -18.44 20.07
CA LYS A 59 -29.27 -17.37 20.69
C LYS A 59 -29.25 -17.52 22.20
N THR A 60 -28.90 -16.44 22.90
CA THR A 60 -28.99 -16.37 24.37
C THR A 60 -30.44 -16.64 24.80
N GLN A 61 -30.61 -17.60 25.71
CA GLN A 61 -31.93 -17.99 26.22
C GLN A 61 -32.05 -17.64 27.70
N GLU A 62 -33.10 -16.92 28.06
CA GLU A 62 -33.43 -16.60 29.45
C GLU A 62 -34.61 -17.46 29.92
N ILE A 63 -34.44 -18.15 31.04
CA ILE A 63 -35.47 -19.03 31.60
C ILE A 63 -35.68 -18.69 33.07
N THR A 64 -36.92 -18.37 33.43
CA THR A 64 -37.31 -18.20 34.84
C THR A 64 -37.34 -19.55 35.55
N TYR A 65 -36.58 -19.65 36.64
CA TYR A 65 -36.56 -20.82 37.50
C TYR A 65 -37.79 -20.81 38.43
N ASN A 66 -38.63 -21.84 38.35
CA ASN A 66 -39.91 -21.94 39.09
C ASN A 66 -39.88 -23.04 40.17
N GLY A 67 -38.70 -23.50 40.59
CA GLY A 67 -38.54 -24.51 41.65
C GLY A 67 -38.42 -25.96 41.17
N GLN A 68 -38.24 -26.20 39.87
CA GLN A 68 -38.03 -27.54 39.31
C GLN A 68 -36.67 -28.17 39.70
N SER A 69 -36.60 -29.47 39.99
CA SER A 69 -35.33 -30.14 40.34
C SER A 69 -34.40 -30.39 39.14
N LYS A 70 -34.96 -30.44 37.93
CA LYS A 70 -34.23 -30.52 36.65
C LYS A 70 -34.71 -29.47 35.66
N LEU A 71 -33.76 -28.82 34.98
CA LEU A 71 -34.03 -27.82 33.94
C LEU A 71 -33.20 -28.16 32.70
N ASN A 72 -33.79 -28.86 31.73
CA ASN A 72 -33.12 -29.10 30.45
C ASN A 72 -33.41 -27.94 29.50
N VAL A 73 -32.39 -27.54 28.73
CA VAL A 73 -32.44 -26.38 27.85
C VAL A 73 -31.99 -26.79 26.46
N THR A 74 -32.69 -26.30 25.45
CA THR A 74 -32.34 -26.53 24.06
C THR A 74 -32.05 -25.20 23.39
N LEU A 75 -30.78 -24.93 23.11
CA LEU A 75 -30.36 -23.70 22.45
C LEU A 75 -30.60 -23.83 20.94
N THR A 76 -31.02 -22.73 20.32
CA THR A 76 -31.17 -22.65 18.86
C THR A 76 -29.95 -21.92 18.32
N GLU A 77 -29.30 -22.49 17.29
CA GLU A 77 -28.25 -21.80 16.55
C GLU A 77 -28.74 -20.40 16.14
N ASP A 78 -27.87 -19.41 16.30
CA ASP A 78 -28.16 -18.08 15.80
C ASP A 78 -27.85 -18.08 14.29
N ALA A 79 -28.85 -18.46 13.50
CA ALA A 79 -28.79 -18.42 12.04
C ALA A 79 -28.69 -16.99 11.48
N ALA A 80 -28.81 -15.96 12.34
CA ALA A 80 -28.20 -14.68 12.02
C ALA A 80 -26.69 -14.88 12.19
N GLN A 81 -26.00 -15.16 11.09
CA GLN A 81 -24.57 -14.85 10.98
C GLN A 81 -24.32 -13.52 11.71
N LEU A 82 -23.26 -13.44 12.51
CA LEU A 82 -22.75 -12.16 12.97
C LEU A 82 -22.56 -11.30 11.73
N ASP A 83 -23.53 -10.41 11.45
CA ASP A 83 -23.50 -9.53 10.31
C ASP A 83 -22.16 -8.83 10.32
N GLU A 84 -21.33 -9.12 9.31
CA GLU A 84 -20.00 -8.55 9.28
C GLU A 84 -20.13 -7.04 9.16
N ILE A 85 -19.82 -6.34 10.24
CA ILE A 85 -19.88 -4.88 10.28
C ILE A 85 -18.68 -4.33 9.52
N VAL A 86 -18.97 -3.46 8.55
CA VAL A 86 -17.99 -2.71 7.77
C VAL A 86 -18.13 -1.22 8.06
N LEU A 87 -16.99 -0.54 8.16
CA LEU A 87 -16.93 0.91 8.31
C LEU A 87 -17.07 1.56 6.92
N ILE A 88 -17.99 2.51 6.78
CA ILE A 88 -18.18 3.29 5.54
C ILE A 88 -18.17 4.77 5.91
N GLY A 89 -17.01 5.39 5.79
CA GLY A 89 -16.89 6.81 6.14
C GLY A 89 -17.07 7.05 7.63
N TYR A 90 -18.02 7.92 7.94
CA TYR A 90 -18.41 8.33 9.29
C TYR A 90 -19.50 7.44 9.93
N GLY A 91 -19.78 6.27 9.34
CA GLY A 91 -20.78 5.34 9.86
C GLY A 91 -20.37 3.89 9.66
N SER A 92 -21.11 2.98 10.27
CA SER A 92 -20.99 1.54 10.06
C SER A 92 -22.28 0.96 9.51
N THR A 93 -22.15 -0.10 8.73
CA THR A 93 -23.27 -0.88 8.19
C THR A 93 -22.86 -2.35 8.10
N THR A 94 -23.83 -3.23 7.85
CA THR A 94 -23.54 -4.64 7.59
C THR A 94 -23.03 -4.80 6.16
N LYS A 95 -22.21 -5.81 5.90
CA LYS A 95 -21.78 -6.14 4.53
C LYS A 95 -22.97 -6.37 3.59
N GLN A 96 -24.06 -6.93 4.11
CA GLN A 96 -25.29 -7.17 3.34
C GLN A 96 -26.01 -5.86 2.97
N ASP A 97 -25.99 -4.85 3.85
CA ASP A 97 -26.64 -3.55 3.64
C ASP A 97 -25.76 -2.53 2.89
N ALA A 98 -24.48 -2.84 2.68
CA ALA A 98 -23.59 -2.02 1.88
C ALA A 98 -24.05 -1.97 0.40
N THR A 99 -24.20 -0.76 -0.13
CA THR A 99 -24.60 -0.52 -1.53
C THR A 99 -23.42 -0.20 -2.46
N GLY A 100 -22.32 0.34 -1.92
CA GLY A 100 -21.09 0.60 -2.66
C GLY A 100 -20.14 -0.60 -2.68
N ALA A 101 -19.10 -0.54 -3.53
CA ALA A 101 -18.05 -1.55 -3.57
C ALA A 101 -17.11 -1.39 -2.35
N VAL A 102 -17.37 -2.18 -1.31
CA VAL A 102 -16.65 -2.20 -0.03
C VAL A 102 -16.15 -3.60 0.23
N GLU A 103 -14.84 -3.73 0.46
CA GLU A 103 -14.19 -5.00 0.76
C GLU A 103 -13.46 -4.89 2.09
N LYS A 104 -13.78 -5.79 3.02
CA LYS A 104 -13.10 -5.89 4.31
C LYS A 104 -12.17 -7.09 4.26
N ILE A 105 -10.94 -6.86 4.70
CA ILE A 105 -9.89 -7.87 4.80
C ILE A 105 -9.54 -7.97 6.28
N SER A 106 -9.76 -9.14 6.87
CA SER A 106 -9.51 -9.36 8.30
C SER A 106 -8.14 -10.00 8.56
N THR A 107 -7.74 -10.10 9.82
CA THR A 107 -6.40 -10.60 10.20
C THR A 107 -6.08 -12.02 9.73
N GLU A 108 -7.12 -12.83 9.55
CA GLU A 108 -7.04 -14.21 9.07
C GLU A 108 -6.50 -14.25 7.65
N GLU A 109 -6.97 -13.33 6.81
CA GLU A 109 -6.63 -13.22 5.38
C GLU A 109 -5.29 -12.54 5.11
N PHE A 110 -4.75 -11.78 6.07
CA PHE A 110 -3.49 -11.05 5.90
C PHE A 110 -2.33 -11.96 5.50
N ASN A 111 -1.47 -11.44 4.63
CA ASN A 111 -0.18 -12.08 4.34
C ASN A 111 0.62 -12.30 5.64
N LYS A 112 1.21 -13.50 5.77
CA LYS A 112 2.01 -13.88 6.93
C LYS A 112 3.50 -13.62 6.66
N GLY A 113 4.26 -13.34 7.71
CA GLY A 113 5.71 -13.09 7.65
C GLY A 113 6.18 -12.03 8.65
N ALA A 114 7.46 -11.66 8.57
CA ALA A 114 8.06 -10.55 9.30
C ALA A 114 7.82 -9.22 8.57
N ILE A 115 6.54 -8.91 8.36
CA ILE A 115 6.09 -7.72 7.64
C ILE A 115 6.25 -6.49 8.54
N VAL A 116 6.92 -5.47 8.01
CA VAL A 116 7.13 -4.18 8.67
C VAL A 116 6.17 -3.11 8.17
N SER A 117 5.90 -3.12 6.86
CA SER A 117 5.09 -2.13 6.17
C SER A 117 3.65 -2.64 6.01
N PRO A 118 2.63 -1.96 6.58
CA PRO A 118 1.24 -2.41 6.59
C PRO A 118 0.64 -2.77 5.23
N GLU A 119 1.05 -2.07 4.16
CA GLU A 119 0.53 -2.27 2.80
C GLU A 119 0.74 -3.71 2.31
N GLN A 120 1.81 -4.36 2.76
CA GLN A 120 2.15 -5.73 2.38
C GLN A 120 1.14 -6.75 2.92
N LEU A 121 0.41 -6.44 3.99
CA LEU A 121 -0.66 -7.30 4.52
C LEU A 121 -1.81 -7.46 3.52
N LEU A 122 -2.07 -6.42 2.71
CA LEU A 122 -3.17 -6.32 1.75
C LEU A 122 -2.81 -6.88 0.36
N ALA A 123 -1.54 -7.12 0.08
CA ALA A 123 -1.09 -7.52 -1.26
C ALA A 123 -1.77 -8.82 -1.73
N GLY A 124 -2.47 -8.75 -2.88
CA GLY A 124 -3.19 -9.87 -3.47
C GLY A 124 -4.48 -10.29 -2.76
N LYS A 125 -4.98 -9.49 -1.81
CA LYS A 125 -6.17 -9.84 -1.00
C LYS A 125 -7.48 -9.26 -1.49
N SER A 126 -7.46 -8.26 -2.37
CA SER A 126 -8.65 -7.54 -2.81
C SER A 126 -8.65 -7.36 -4.34
N ALA A 127 -9.80 -7.64 -4.97
CA ALA A 127 -10.00 -7.35 -6.38
C ALA A 127 -10.00 -5.83 -6.62
N GLY A 128 -9.46 -5.38 -7.74
CA GLY A 128 -9.35 -3.96 -8.06
C GLY A 128 -8.20 -3.24 -7.36
N VAL A 129 -7.46 -3.91 -6.46
CA VAL A 129 -6.36 -3.33 -5.68
C VAL A 129 -5.04 -4.00 -6.06
N ARG A 130 -4.14 -3.21 -6.66
CA ARG A 130 -2.78 -3.64 -6.96
C ARG A 130 -1.83 -3.04 -5.92
N VAL A 131 -1.08 -3.91 -5.24
CA VAL A 131 0.00 -3.52 -4.32
C VAL A 131 1.32 -4.00 -4.91
N THR A 132 2.21 -3.07 -5.24
CA THR A 132 3.51 -3.36 -5.83
C THR A 132 4.60 -2.82 -4.90
N SER A 133 5.45 -3.71 -4.37
CA SER A 133 6.55 -3.30 -3.49
C SER A 133 7.53 -2.37 -4.24
N ASN A 134 7.94 -1.25 -3.63
CA ASN A 134 8.85 -0.31 -4.29
C ASN A 134 10.26 -0.86 -4.44
N ASN A 135 10.70 -1.71 -3.51
CA ASN A 135 11.95 -2.48 -3.54
C ASN A 135 12.02 -3.50 -2.39
N GLY A 136 13.11 -4.28 -2.34
CA GLY A 136 13.40 -5.21 -1.26
C GLY A 136 14.08 -4.63 -0.01
N ALA A 137 14.21 -3.30 0.10
CA ALA A 137 14.86 -2.70 1.27
C ALA A 137 13.97 -2.81 2.52
N PRO A 138 14.53 -3.04 3.72
CA PRO A 138 13.78 -3.14 4.96
C PRO A 138 13.02 -1.85 5.25
N GLY A 139 11.76 -1.97 5.65
CA GLY A 139 10.85 -0.82 5.82
C GLY A 139 10.54 -0.06 4.52
N GLY A 140 10.90 -0.57 3.34
CA GLY A 140 10.51 -0.02 2.05
C GLY A 140 9.00 -0.09 1.86
N GLY A 141 8.39 1.02 1.43
CA GLY A 141 6.95 1.08 1.17
C GLY A 141 6.51 0.29 -0.06
N SER A 142 5.20 0.19 -0.24
CA SER A 142 4.59 -0.36 -1.46
C SER A 142 3.70 0.68 -2.11
N GLU A 143 3.67 0.68 -3.44
CA GLU A 143 2.72 1.44 -4.20
C GLU A 143 1.36 0.73 -4.19
N ILE A 144 0.31 1.44 -3.80
CA ILE A 144 -1.07 0.94 -3.88
C ILE A 144 -1.79 1.69 -5.01
N ARG A 145 -2.46 0.93 -5.87
CA ARG A 145 -3.34 1.44 -6.93
C ARG A 145 -4.70 0.76 -6.86
N ILE A 146 -5.75 1.57 -6.75
CA ILE A 146 -7.13 1.11 -6.85
C ILE A 146 -7.65 1.46 -8.25
N ARG A 147 -8.04 0.43 -9.01
CA ARG A 147 -8.59 0.55 -10.38
C ARG A 147 -7.66 1.32 -11.34
N GLY A 148 -6.35 1.14 -11.23
CA GLY A 148 -5.34 1.75 -12.13
C GLY A 148 -4.84 3.16 -11.77
N GLY A 149 -5.43 3.85 -10.79
CA GLY A 149 -5.16 5.28 -10.51
C GLY A 149 -6.01 6.24 -11.34
N ALA A 150 -6.18 7.48 -10.87
CA ALA A 150 -7.10 8.46 -11.45
C ALA A 150 -6.41 9.70 -12.08
N SER A 151 -5.08 9.80 -12.01
CA SER A 151 -4.33 10.95 -12.54
C SER A 151 -3.08 10.55 -13.34
N LEU A 152 -2.57 11.47 -14.14
CA LEU A 152 -1.28 11.34 -14.83
C LEU A 152 -0.14 11.97 -14.04
N SER A 153 -0.35 13.18 -13.52
CA SER A 153 0.71 13.96 -12.83
C SER A 153 0.41 14.26 -11.35
N ALA A 154 -0.85 14.16 -10.91
CA ALA A 154 -1.18 14.27 -9.49
C ALA A 154 -0.91 12.96 -8.74
N ASN A 155 -1.08 12.98 -7.41
CA ASN A 155 -0.87 11.81 -6.57
C ASN A 155 -1.92 10.72 -6.88
N ASN A 156 -1.48 9.49 -7.15
CA ASN A 156 -2.31 8.31 -7.44
C ASN A 156 -2.47 7.34 -6.25
N SER A 157 -1.90 7.65 -5.08
CA SER A 157 -2.10 6.86 -3.86
C SER A 157 -3.53 7.03 -3.33
N PRO A 158 -4.14 5.97 -2.76
CA PRO A 158 -5.45 6.05 -2.12
C PRO A 158 -5.37 6.89 -0.85
N LEU A 159 -6.49 7.45 -0.40
CA LEU A 159 -6.56 8.06 0.94
C LEU A 159 -6.46 6.96 2.00
N ILE A 160 -5.62 7.17 3.01
CA ILE A 160 -5.44 6.22 4.11
C ILE A 160 -5.96 6.87 5.39
N VAL A 161 -6.93 6.23 6.02
CA VAL A 161 -7.58 6.69 7.25
C VAL A 161 -7.32 5.68 8.35
N VAL A 162 -6.66 6.09 9.42
CA VAL A 162 -6.32 5.21 10.55
C VAL A 162 -7.15 5.63 11.75
N ASP A 163 -7.99 4.71 12.26
CA ASP A 163 -8.88 4.96 13.39
C ASP A 163 -9.71 6.26 13.27
N GLY A 164 -10.03 6.70 12.04
CA GLY A 164 -10.77 7.93 11.76
C GLY A 164 -9.92 9.16 11.41
N LEU A 165 -8.59 9.09 11.45
CA LEU A 165 -7.70 10.19 11.05
C LEU A 165 -7.12 9.95 9.64
N PRO A 166 -7.46 10.79 8.64
CA PRO A 166 -6.82 10.75 7.32
C PRO A 166 -5.37 11.21 7.43
N LEU A 167 -4.42 10.32 7.13
CA LEU A 167 -2.99 10.62 7.23
C LEU A 167 -2.51 11.55 6.11
N ASP A 168 -1.44 12.30 6.39
CA ASP A 168 -0.68 13.00 5.36
C ASP A 168 0.42 12.09 4.82
N GLN A 169 0.28 11.69 3.56
CA GLN A 169 1.22 10.78 2.89
C GLN A 169 2.43 11.52 2.28
N ARG A 170 2.45 12.86 2.26
CA ARG A 170 3.60 13.64 1.78
C ARG A 170 4.78 13.55 2.72
N GLY A 171 4.50 13.46 4.04
CA GLY A 171 5.47 13.17 5.07
C GLY A 171 6.60 14.18 5.24
N VAL A 172 7.64 13.78 5.96
CA VAL A 172 8.92 14.49 6.04
C VAL A 172 10.00 13.75 5.24
N GLN A 173 10.91 14.51 4.62
CA GLN A 173 12.07 13.99 3.90
C GLN A 173 12.89 13.04 4.78
N GLY A 174 13.32 11.89 4.25
CA GLY A 174 14.18 10.94 4.96
C GLY A 174 13.46 9.84 5.76
N VAL A 175 12.14 9.70 5.62
CA VAL A 175 11.37 8.54 6.08
C VAL A 175 11.20 7.56 4.90
N ARG A 176 11.49 6.26 5.12
CA ARG A 176 11.34 5.21 4.09
C ARG A 176 9.90 5.03 3.61
N ASN A 177 8.96 4.96 4.55
CA ASN A 177 7.55 4.80 4.29
C ASN A 177 6.73 5.43 5.42
N GLN A 178 5.75 6.27 5.07
CA GLN A 178 4.90 6.93 6.05
C GLN A 178 3.98 5.95 6.79
N LEU A 179 3.61 4.79 6.24
CA LEU A 179 2.77 3.84 6.97
C LEU A 179 3.54 2.96 7.94
N ASN A 180 4.88 2.96 7.94
CA ASN A 180 5.66 2.22 8.93
C ASN A 180 5.42 2.74 10.36
N ALA A 181 4.77 3.89 10.54
CA ALA A 181 4.27 4.35 11.82
C ALA A 181 3.19 3.42 12.43
N ILE A 182 2.52 2.63 11.61
CA ILE A 182 1.47 1.70 12.05
C ILE A 182 2.10 0.32 12.20
N ASN A 183 1.99 -0.27 13.40
CA ASN A 183 2.45 -1.63 13.63
C ASN A 183 1.49 -2.63 12.94
N PRO A 184 1.95 -3.47 11.99
CA PRO A 184 1.11 -4.46 11.32
C PRO A 184 0.36 -5.42 12.28
N ASN A 185 0.96 -5.77 13.41
CA ASN A 185 0.31 -6.67 14.40
C ASN A 185 -0.82 -5.98 15.20
N ASP A 186 -0.89 -4.65 15.15
CA ASP A 186 -1.91 -3.83 15.82
C ASP A 186 -3.17 -3.64 14.95
N ILE A 187 -3.09 -3.99 13.66
CA ILE A 187 -4.20 -3.84 12.71
C ILE A 187 -5.23 -4.96 12.93
N GLU A 188 -6.49 -4.57 13.02
CA GLU A 188 -7.65 -5.44 13.13
C GLU A 188 -8.21 -5.79 11.74
N ASP A 189 -8.38 -4.78 10.90
CA ASP A 189 -8.89 -4.95 9.55
C ASP A 189 -8.43 -3.81 8.63
N PHE A 190 -8.45 -4.11 7.33
CA PHE A 190 -8.48 -3.11 6.27
C PHE A 190 -9.87 -3.09 5.66
N VAL A 191 -10.44 -1.91 5.45
CA VAL A 191 -11.63 -1.73 4.62
C VAL A 191 -11.25 -0.89 3.40
N VAL A 192 -11.39 -1.48 2.21
CA VAL A 192 -11.13 -0.82 0.94
C VAL A 192 -12.44 -0.32 0.34
N LEU A 193 -12.56 0.98 0.16
CA LEU A 193 -13.66 1.65 -0.54
C LEU A 193 -13.23 1.94 -1.98
N LYS A 194 -13.80 1.20 -2.93
CA LYS A 194 -13.43 1.25 -4.36
C LYS A 194 -14.39 2.09 -5.21
N ASP A 195 -15.63 2.24 -4.76
CA ASP A 195 -16.67 2.97 -5.48
C ASP A 195 -16.85 4.41 -5.01
N ALA A 196 -17.11 5.32 -5.95
CA ALA A 196 -17.37 6.73 -5.69
C ALA A 196 -18.59 6.95 -4.81
N SER A 197 -19.61 6.09 -4.85
CA SER A 197 -20.75 6.21 -3.93
C SER A 197 -20.35 5.98 -2.45
N ALA A 198 -19.37 5.11 -2.20
CA ALA A 198 -18.82 4.83 -0.87
C ALA A 198 -17.75 5.86 -0.46
N THR A 199 -17.00 6.41 -1.42
CA THR A 199 -15.90 7.35 -1.16
C THR A 199 -16.31 8.82 -1.25
N ALA A 200 -17.47 9.16 -1.81
CA ALA A 200 -17.97 10.54 -1.92
C ALA A 200 -18.06 11.27 -0.57
N ILE A 201 -18.28 10.53 0.52
CA ILE A 201 -18.27 11.08 1.88
C ILE A 201 -16.89 11.63 2.30
N TYR A 202 -15.81 11.13 1.70
CA TYR A 202 -14.43 11.63 1.83
C TYR A 202 -14.05 12.66 0.74
N GLY A 203 -14.92 12.84 -0.27
CA GLY A 203 -14.86 13.94 -1.24
C GLY A 203 -13.58 14.02 -2.05
N SER A 204 -12.88 15.14 -1.89
CA SER A 204 -11.78 15.58 -2.74
C SER A 204 -10.43 14.86 -2.58
N ARG A 205 -10.36 13.85 -1.72
CA ARG A 205 -9.17 12.99 -1.57
C ARG A 205 -9.45 11.54 -1.93
N ALA A 206 -10.65 11.27 -2.46
CA ALA A 206 -11.19 9.93 -2.58
C ALA A 206 -11.21 9.37 -4.03
N SER A 207 -10.72 10.15 -5.01
CA SER A 207 -10.67 9.74 -6.43
C SER A 207 -9.86 8.46 -6.68
N ASN A 208 -8.80 8.25 -5.88
CA ASN A 208 -7.97 7.04 -5.94
C ASN A 208 -8.48 5.92 -5.02
N GLY A 209 -9.69 6.04 -4.48
CA GLY A 209 -10.22 5.14 -3.45
C GLY A 209 -9.73 5.48 -2.03
N VAL A 210 -10.30 4.79 -1.04
CA VAL A 210 -9.99 5.00 0.38
C VAL A 210 -9.69 3.66 1.04
N ILE A 211 -8.66 3.60 1.88
CA ILE A 211 -8.32 2.46 2.73
C ILE A 211 -8.49 2.90 4.18
N LEU A 212 -9.43 2.28 4.88
CA LEU A 212 -9.63 2.43 6.32
C LEU A 212 -8.83 1.36 7.03
N ILE A 213 -8.08 1.75 8.04
CA ILE A 213 -7.31 0.86 8.90
C ILE A 213 -7.88 0.99 10.31
N THR A 214 -8.45 -0.10 10.81
CA THR A 214 -8.92 -0.21 12.20
C THR A 214 -7.83 -0.83 13.04
N THR A 215 -7.50 -0.26 14.20
CA THR A 215 -6.56 -0.91 15.13
C THR A 215 -7.26 -1.58 16.30
N LYS A 216 -6.66 -2.69 16.75
CA LYS A 216 -7.21 -3.57 17.78
C LYS A 216 -7.43 -2.81 19.09
N LYS A 217 -8.59 -3.01 19.70
CA LYS A 217 -8.98 -2.40 20.98
C LYS A 217 -9.23 -3.46 22.05
N GLY A 218 -9.19 -3.06 23.32
CA GLY A 218 -9.62 -3.93 24.41
C GLY A 218 -11.12 -4.20 24.33
N SER A 219 -11.56 -5.37 24.77
CA SER A 219 -12.97 -5.70 24.93
C SER A 219 -13.46 -5.36 26.34
N ALA A 220 -14.76 -5.15 26.53
CA ALA A 220 -15.33 -4.94 27.87
C ALA A 220 -15.43 -6.28 28.62
N ASN A 221 -15.37 -6.25 29.96
CA ASN A 221 -15.50 -7.43 30.81
C ASN A 221 -14.52 -8.59 30.50
N THR A 222 -13.36 -8.31 29.93
CA THR A 222 -12.32 -9.32 29.69
C THR A 222 -11.25 -9.30 30.78
N PRO A 223 -10.77 -10.47 31.23
CA PRO A 223 -9.66 -10.53 32.18
C PRO A 223 -8.41 -9.87 31.62
N ILE A 224 -7.42 -9.65 32.49
CA ILE A 224 -6.12 -9.18 32.03
C ILE A 224 -5.49 -10.26 31.14
N LYS A 225 -5.04 -9.86 29.96
CA LYS A 225 -4.37 -10.72 28.98
C LYS A 225 -2.98 -10.15 28.69
N PHE A 226 -1.96 -11.00 28.76
CA PHE A 226 -0.61 -10.66 28.33
C PHE A 226 -0.27 -11.47 27.08
N GLU A 227 0.26 -10.81 26.06
CA GLU A 227 0.70 -11.48 24.84
C GLU A 227 2.13 -11.07 24.51
N TYR A 228 2.95 -12.05 24.15
CA TYR A 228 4.28 -11.83 23.58
C TYR A 228 4.38 -12.51 22.22
N ASP A 229 4.62 -11.73 21.17
CA ASP A 229 4.81 -12.21 19.79
C ASP A 229 6.22 -11.85 19.32
N LEU A 230 6.98 -12.88 18.94
CA LEU A 230 8.31 -12.78 18.37
C LEU A 230 8.27 -13.30 16.94
N LYS A 231 8.77 -12.50 15.99
CA LYS A 231 9.06 -12.94 14.62
C LYS A 231 10.54 -12.76 14.36
N ALA A 232 11.30 -13.86 14.34
CA ALA A 232 12.71 -13.86 13.95
C ALA A 232 12.80 -14.21 12.46
N SER A 233 13.65 -13.50 11.71
CA SER A 233 13.72 -13.59 10.25
C SER A 233 15.16 -13.67 9.74
N SER A 234 15.34 -14.39 8.65
CA SER A 234 16.56 -14.43 7.85
C SER A 234 16.20 -14.24 6.38
N SER A 235 16.89 -13.34 5.69
CA SER A 235 16.60 -12.97 4.29
C SER A 235 17.86 -13.01 3.44
N GLN A 236 17.72 -13.41 2.18
CA GLN A 236 18.83 -13.46 1.23
C GLN A 236 18.35 -13.15 -0.19
N VAL A 237 19.26 -12.61 -1.00
CA VAL A 237 19.04 -12.47 -2.45
C VAL A 237 19.11 -13.85 -3.08
N ASN A 238 18.15 -14.16 -3.96
CA ASN A 238 18.06 -15.42 -4.68
C ASN A 238 18.49 -15.32 -6.15
N ASP A 239 18.55 -14.11 -6.70
CA ASP A 239 18.89 -13.86 -8.10
C ASP A 239 19.73 -12.59 -8.29
N TYR A 240 20.53 -12.54 -9.33
CA TYR A 240 21.47 -11.45 -9.64
C TYR A 240 21.29 -10.98 -11.07
N VAL A 241 21.73 -9.76 -11.37
CA VAL A 241 21.76 -9.27 -12.76
C VAL A 241 22.81 -10.06 -13.54
N ASP A 242 22.46 -10.54 -14.73
CA ASP A 242 23.39 -11.28 -15.58
C ASP A 242 24.46 -10.38 -16.21
N VAL A 243 25.67 -10.42 -15.67
CA VAL A 243 26.85 -9.70 -16.17
C VAL A 243 27.96 -10.66 -16.56
N LEU A 244 28.89 -10.21 -17.42
CA LEU A 244 30.01 -11.06 -17.84
C LEU A 244 30.86 -11.48 -16.64
N ASP A 245 31.28 -12.75 -16.64
CA ASP A 245 32.35 -13.21 -15.75
C ASP A 245 33.73 -12.74 -16.24
N ALA A 246 34.78 -12.93 -15.44
CA ALA A 246 36.12 -12.47 -15.81
C ALA A 246 36.69 -13.10 -17.09
N THR A 247 36.27 -14.30 -17.48
CA THR A 247 36.75 -14.97 -18.70
C THR A 247 36.09 -14.37 -19.92
N GLN A 248 34.76 -14.26 -19.90
CA GLN A 248 33.98 -13.64 -20.95
C GLN A 248 34.36 -12.17 -21.13
N PHE A 249 34.55 -11.46 -20.02
CA PHE A 249 34.96 -10.06 -20.01
C PHE A 249 36.33 -9.85 -20.67
N ARG A 250 37.34 -10.67 -20.35
CA ARG A 250 38.65 -10.63 -21.03
C ARG A 250 38.51 -10.87 -22.53
N ALA A 251 37.72 -11.86 -22.93
CA ALA A 251 37.53 -12.19 -24.33
C ALA A 251 36.93 -11.01 -25.12
N ILE A 252 36.01 -10.26 -24.52
CA ILE A 252 35.49 -9.02 -25.12
C ILE A 252 36.53 -7.91 -25.09
N ALA A 253 37.21 -7.67 -23.96
CA ALA A 253 38.23 -6.64 -23.84
C ALA A 253 39.38 -6.82 -24.85
N GLU A 254 39.79 -8.06 -25.14
CA GLU A 254 40.82 -8.38 -26.15
C GLU A 254 40.42 -7.99 -27.59
N THR A 255 39.13 -7.74 -27.84
CA THR A 255 38.66 -7.21 -29.13
C THR A 255 38.83 -5.69 -29.25
N ASP A 256 39.21 -5.00 -28.17
CA ASP A 256 39.48 -3.56 -28.18
C ASP A 256 40.72 -3.25 -29.03
N THR A 257 40.58 -2.31 -29.96
CA THR A 257 41.69 -1.79 -30.76
C THR A 257 42.78 -1.11 -29.92
N ASN A 258 42.44 -0.58 -28.74
CA ASN A 258 43.36 0.03 -27.79
C ASN A 258 43.62 -0.87 -26.57
N TYR A 259 43.41 -2.19 -26.74
CA TYR A 259 43.52 -3.15 -25.66
C TYR A 259 44.81 -2.98 -24.84
N ASN A 260 44.65 -2.78 -23.53
CA ASN A 260 45.76 -2.74 -22.60
C ASN A 260 45.59 -3.81 -21.51
N ALA A 261 46.30 -4.93 -21.70
CA ALA A 261 46.33 -6.04 -20.75
C ALA A 261 46.75 -5.63 -19.32
N SER A 262 47.52 -4.55 -19.14
CA SER A 262 47.96 -4.11 -17.81
C SER A 262 46.84 -3.51 -16.97
N LEU A 263 45.70 -3.14 -17.57
CA LEU A 263 44.54 -2.62 -16.86
C LEU A 263 43.65 -3.72 -16.30
N LEU A 264 43.81 -4.97 -16.74
CA LEU A 264 43.05 -6.11 -16.26
C LEU A 264 43.78 -6.80 -15.11
N GLY A 265 43.02 -7.22 -14.10
CA GLY A 265 43.55 -7.99 -12.97
C GLY A 265 43.66 -9.48 -13.28
N ASN A 266 43.86 -10.32 -12.26
CA ASN A 266 43.90 -11.79 -12.36
C ASN A 266 42.77 -12.48 -11.58
N SER A 267 41.83 -11.71 -11.04
CA SER A 267 40.72 -12.20 -10.23
C SER A 267 39.50 -12.61 -11.09
N ASN A 268 38.52 -13.21 -10.43
CA ASN A 268 37.18 -13.46 -10.97
C ASN A 268 36.14 -13.09 -9.90
N THR A 269 36.07 -11.80 -9.60
CA THR A 269 35.25 -11.24 -8.52
C THR A 269 33.81 -11.08 -9.00
N ASN A 270 32.88 -11.72 -8.29
CA ASN A 270 31.46 -11.41 -8.45
C ASN A 270 31.10 -10.26 -7.50
N TRP A 271 31.16 -9.04 -8.03
CA TRP A 271 30.89 -7.82 -7.26
C TRP A 271 29.49 -7.76 -6.63
N GLN A 272 28.49 -8.40 -7.24
CA GLN A 272 27.16 -8.46 -6.66
C GLN A 272 27.16 -9.28 -5.36
N LYS A 273 27.90 -10.39 -5.31
CA LYS A 273 28.02 -11.20 -4.08
C LYS A 273 28.78 -10.49 -2.95
N GLU A 274 29.64 -9.53 -3.28
CA GLU A 274 30.41 -8.77 -2.28
C GLU A 274 29.58 -7.67 -1.60
N ILE A 275 28.50 -7.20 -2.24
CA ILE A 275 27.65 -6.13 -1.69
C ILE A 275 26.43 -6.65 -0.92
N TYR A 276 26.02 -7.89 -1.17
CA TYR A 276 24.86 -8.49 -0.53
C TYR A 276 25.25 -9.42 0.62
N GLN A 277 24.45 -9.43 1.67
CA GLN A 277 24.62 -10.24 2.88
C GLN A 277 23.34 -11.02 3.21
N THR A 278 23.48 -12.09 4.00
CA THR A 278 22.33 -12.69 4.69
C THR A 278 21.87 -11.72 5.77
N ALA A 279 20.69 -11.14 5.56
CA ALA A 279 20.11 -10.18 6.49
C ALA A 279 19.35 -10.91 7.61
N ILE A 280 19.56 -10.49 8.85
CA ILE A 280 18.79 -10.97 10.00
C ILE A 280 17.90 -9.87 10.57
N GLY A 281 16.79 -10.26 11.17
CA GLY A 281 15.89 -9.32 11.83
C GLY A 281 14.98 -9.97 12.85
N ALA A 282 14.46 -9.17 13.76
CA ALA A 282 13.49 -9.59 14.77
C ALA A 282 12.42 -8.53 14.99
N ILE A 283 11.18 -8.98 15.19
CA ILE A 283 10.06 -8.16 15.60
C ILE A 283 9.54 -8.71 16.93
N HIS A 284 9.57 -7.87 17.96
CA HIS A 284 9.01 -8.16 19.28
C HIS A 284 7.73 -7.34 19.47
N ASN A 285 6.68 -7.97 19.96
CA ASN A 285 5.45 -7.32 20.38
C ASN A 285 5.07 -7.78 21.77
N LEU A 286 4.89 -6.84 22.68
CA LEU A 286 4.36 -7.08 24.00
C LEU A 286 3.03 -6.35 24.11
N THR A 287 1.95 -7.10 24.34
CA THR A 287 0.60 -6.56 24.48
C THR A 287 0.05 -6.84 25.87
N VAL A 288 -0.59 -5.84 26.46
CA VAL A 288 -1.40 -5.98 27.67
C VAL A 288 -2.78 -5.41 27.39
N SER A 289 -3.82 -6.15 27.74
CA SER A 289 -5.20 -5.67 27.61
C SER A 289 -6.04 -6.08 28.82
N LYS A 290 -7.05 -5.27 29.16
CA LYS A 290 -8.02 -5.58 30.21
C LYS A 290 -9.33 -4.84 29.96
N GLY A 291 -10.45 -5.50 30.27
CA GLY A 291 -11.79 -4.95 30.18
C GLY A 291 -12.50 -4.93 31.54
N TYR A 292 -12.90 -3.76 31.98
CA TYR A 292 -13.94 -3.58 33.00
C TYR A 292 -15.29 -3.35 32.29
N GLU A 293 -16.37 -3.19 33.06
CA GLU A 293 -17.71 -2.92 32.54
C GLU A 293 -17.75 -1.60 31.74
N ASN A 294 -17.28 -0.51 32.35
CA ASN A 294 -17.36 0.83 31.78
C ASN A 294 -16.04 1.35 31.19
N PHE A 295 -14.95 0.60 31.30
CA PHE A 295 -13.64 1.02 30.83
C PHE A 295 -12.86 -0.17 30.29
N ASN A 296 -12.21 -0.03 29.15
CA ASN A 296 -11.24 -1.01 28.69
C ASN A 296 -10.01 -0.34 28.09
N TYR A 297 -8.90 -1.06 28.13
CA TYR A 297 -7.64 -0.57 27.58
C TYR A 297 -6.85 -1.68 26.89
N ARG A 298 -6.00 -1.25 25.95
CA ARG A 298 -4.98 -2.06 25.31
C ARG A 298 -3.70 -1.25 25.15
N ILE A 299 -2.58 -1.84 25.53
CA ILE A 299 -1.24 -1.27 25.45
C ILE A 299 -0.39 -2.25 24.66
N ASN A 300 0.26 -1.81 23.60
CA ASN A 300 1.17 -2.62 22.79
C ASN A 300 2.51 -1.89 22.61
N TYR A 301 3.59 -2.53 23.02
CA TYR A 301 4.95 -2.12 22.72
C TYR A 301 5.50 -2.99 21.60
N ASN A 302 6.09 -2.36 20.58
CA ASN A 302 6.70 -3.02 19.44
C ASN A 302 8.16 -2.58 19.30
N HIS A 303 9.07 -3.54 19.18
CA HIS A 303 10.45 -3.31 18.77
C HIS A 303 10.73 -4.11 17.49
N THR A 304 11.09 -3.41 16.42
CA THR A 304 11.47 -4.00 15.13
C THR A 304 12.92 -3.64 14.86
N SER A 305 13.74 -4.61 14.50
CA SER A 305 15.10 -4.40 13.97
C SER A 305 15.29 -5.34 12.79
N GLN A 306 15.49 -4.79 11.59
CA GLN A 306 15.57 -5.56 10.35
C GLN A 306 16.72 -5.04 9.49
N GLN A 307 17.72 -5.88 9.29
CA GLN A 307 18.79 -5.61 8.34
C GLN A 307 18.28 -5.73 6.90
N GLY A 308 18.90 -4.99 5.98
CA GLY A 308 18.73 -5.20 4.55
C GLY A 308 19.74 -6.19 4.01
N VAL A 309 19.40 -6.77 2.85
CA VAL A 309 20.33 -7.65 2.13
C VAL A 309 21.47 -6.86 1.49
N LEU A 310 21.30 -5.58 1.16
CA LEU A 310 22.41 -4.71 0.82
C LEU A 310 23.19 -4.35 2.11
N THR A 311 24.48 -4.65 2.12
CA THR A 311 25.33 -4.48 3.30
C THR A 311 25.29 -3.05 3.83
N GLY A 312 25.09 -2.92 5.14
CA GLY A 312 25.03 -1.64 5.83
C GLY A 312 23.63 -1.03 5.95
N ASP A 313 22.60 -1.59 5.29
CA ASP A 313 21.21 -1.14 5.40
C ASP A 313 20.52 -1.70 6.65
N LEU A 314 19.81 -0.86 7.41
CA LEU A 314 19.13 -1.24 8.64
C LEU A 314 17.92 -0.34 8.90
N TYR A 315 16.80 -0.97 9.25
CA TYR A 315 15.60 -0.30 9.76
C TYR A 315 15.31 -0.75 11.18
N GLU A 316 15.17 0.21 12.10
CA GLU A 316 14.76 -0.03 13.48
C GLU A 316 13.56 0.84 13.86
N ARG A 317 12.61 0.26 14.59
CA ARG A 317 11.41 0.94 15.07
C ARG A 317 11.13 0.56 16.51
N ASN A 318 10.94 1.57 17.36
CA ASN A 318 10.32 1.42 18.66
C ASN A 318 8.96 2.11 18.62
N ALA A 319 7.89 1.38 18.92
CA ALA A 319 6.54 1.93 18.90
C ALA A 319 5.76 1.56 20.17
N LEU A 320 4.96 2.50 20.66
CA LEU A 320 4.02 2.33 21.75
C LEU A 320 2.62 2.71 21.27
N ASN A 321 1.71 1.74 21.26
CA ASN A 321 0.32 1.91 20.84
C ASN A 321 -0.59 1.78 22.07
N LEU A 322 -1.43 2.77 22.32
CA LEU A 322 -2.40 2.79 23.41
C LEU A 322 -3.80 2.96 22.85
N SER A 323 -4.76 2.20 23.37
CA SER A 323 -6.18 2.37 23.14
C SER A 323 -6.91 2.38 24.46
N PHE A 324 -7.74 3.39 24.69
CA PHE A 324 -8.61 3.53 25.85
C PHE A 324 -10.04 3.77 25.40
N VAL A 325 -10.99 2.99 25.91
CA VAL A 325 -12.42 3.23 25.68
C VAL A 325 -13.13 3.35 27.02
N GLN A 326 -13.74 4.52 27.25
CA GLN A 326 -14.55 4.81 28.43
C GLN A 326 -16.01 4.94 28.01
N ARG A 327 -16.89 4.23 28.72
CA ARG A 327 -18.35 4.31 28.58
C ARG A 327 -18.89 5.01 29.83
N LEU A 328 -19.76 5.99 29.62
CA LEU A 328 -20.39 6.80 30.66
C LEU A 328 -21.89 6.89 30.35
N LEU A 329 -22.67 7.34 31.33
CA LEU A 329 -24.11 7.58 31.16
C LEU A 329 -24.84 6.36 30.59
N ASN A 330 -24.63 5.17 31.17
CA ASN A 330 -25.23 3.92 30.68
C ASN A 330 -24.93 3.64 29.19
N ASN A 331 -23.69 3.92 28.75
CA ASN A 331 -23.20 3.76 27.38
C ASN A 331 -23.79 4.75 26.36
N ASP A 332 -24.49 5.79 26.81
CA ASP A 332 -24.91 6.91 25.95
C ASP A 332 -23.75 7.83 25.59
N LEU A 333 -22.69 7.88 26.39
CA LEU A 333 -21.47 8.61 26.10
C LEU A 333 -20.30 7.64 26.02
N LYS A 334 -19.68 7.55 24.84
CA LYS A 334 -18.49 6.73 24.60
C LYS A 334 -17.33 7.64 24.21
N LEU A 335 -16.23 7.54 24.94
CA LEU A 335 -14.99 8.25 24.68
C LEU A 335 -13.93 7.23 24.26
N THR A 336 -13.31 7.44 23.10
CA THR A 336 -12.25 6.56 22.59
C THR A 336 -11.00 7.39 22.33
N LEU A 337 -9.89 7.05 23.00
CA LEU A 337 -8.58 7.63 22.73
C LEU A 337 -7.68 6.53 22.16
N THR A 338 -7.13 6.79 20.98
CA THR A 338 -6.10 5.95 20.36
C THR A 338 -4.85 6.80 20.17
N THR A 339 -3.68 6.29 20.56
CA THR A 339 -2.42 6.99 20.35
C THR A 339 -1.30 6.02 19.99
N LYS A 340 -0.46 6.42 19.04
CA LYS A 340 0.66 5.66 18.51
C LYS A 340 1.89 6.56 18.51
N GLY A 341 2.83 6.27 19.40
CA GLY A 341 4.12 6.96 19.48
C GLY A 341 5.21 6.09 18.87
N ILE A 342 5.98 6.64 17.93
CA ILE A 342 6.99 5.91 17.15
C ILE A 342 8.32 6.66 17.18
N LEU A 343 9.39 5.88 17.31
CA LEU A 343 10.77 6.28 17.06
C LEU A 343 11.35 5.35 15.98
N ASP A 344 11.50 5.86 14.76
CA ASP A 344 12.17 5.15 13.67
C ASP A 344 13.62 5.59 13.59
N ASP A 345 14.53 4.64 13.49
CA ASP A 345 15.94 4.83 13.22
C ASP A 345 16.29 4.10 11.91
N ASN A 346 16.73 4.86 10.92
CA ASN A 346 17.10 4.36 9.61
C ASN A 346 18.61 4.52 9.44
N LYS A 347 19.29 3.47 8.98
CA LYS A 347 20.62 3.54 8.37
C LYS A 347 20.47 3.12 6.92
N TYR A 348 20.75 4.02 5.99
CA TYR A 348 20.61 3.78 4.56
C TYR A 348 21.92 3.30 3.98
N ALA A 349 21.94 2.13 3.37
CA ALA A 349 23.02 1.77 2.45
C ALA A 349 23.00 2.69 1.21
N ASP A 350 24.16 2.84 0.57
CA ASP A 350 24.25 3.62 -0.67
C ASP A 350 23.91 2.69 -1.85
N ASN A 351 22.70 2.87 -2.39
CA ASN A 351 22.20 2.07 -3.51
C ASN A 351 23.06 2.23 -4.79
N GLY A 352 23.92 3.25 -4.87
CA GLY A 352 24.90 3.38 -5.95
C GLY A 352 25.84 2.17 -6.05
N ALA A 353 26.04 1.43 -4.95
CA ALA A 353 26.78 0.18 -4.95
C ALA A 353 26.16 -0.91 -5.84
N ILE A 354 24.83 -0.93 -6.02
CA ILE A 354 24.14 -1.93 -6.86
C ILE A 354 24.52 -1.73 -8.33
N GLY A 355 24.34 -0.50 -8.83
CA GLY A 355 24.73 -0.16 -10.22
C GLY A 355 26.24 -0.27 -10.44
N ALA A 356 27.05 0.10 -9.43
CA ALA A 356 28.49 -0.08 -9.50
C ALA A 356 28.89 -1.57 -9.56
N ALA A 357 28.24 -2.46 -8.82
CA ALA A 357 28.53 -3.90 -8.85
C ALA A 357 28.18 -4.55 -10.20
N VAL A 358 27.18 -4.03 -10.92
CA VAL A 358 26.86 -4.44 -12.29
C VAL A 358 27.93 -3.93 -13.28
N ALA A 359 28.52 -2.75 -13.01
CA ALA A 359 29.44 -2.08 -13.93
C ALA A 359 30.93 -2.35 -13.66
N PHE A 360 31.32 -2.87 -12.50
CA PHE A 360 32.73 -2.98 -12.11
C PHE A 360 33.41 -4.19 -12.77
N ASP A 361 34.67 -4.00 -13.17
CA ASP A 361 35.51 -5.02 -13.80
C ASP A 361 35.63 -6.30 -12.94
N PRO A 362 35.15 -7.46 -13.42
CA PRO A 362 35.21 -8.71 -12.68
C PRO A 362 36.64 -9.28 -12.55
N THR A 363 37.62 -8.75 -13.29
CA THR A 363 39.02 -9.18 -13.23
C THR A 363 39.81 -8.60 -12.06
N GLN A 364 39.27 -7.59 -11.37
CA GLN A 364 39.91 -6.92 -10.24
C GLN A 364 39.55 -7.57 -8.91
N SER A 365 40.44 -7.49 -7.92
CA SER A 365 40.14 -7.90 -6.55
C SER A 365 39.43 -6.79 -5.77
N VAL A 366 38.69 -7.14 -4.70
CA VAL A 366 38.05 -6.15 -3.81
C VAL A 366 39.08 -5.23 -3.16
N TYR A 367 40.18 -5.82 -2.70
CA TYR A 367 41.27 -5.14 -2.01
C TYR A 367 42.57 -5.25 -2.80
N ASN A 368 43.41 -4.22 -2.68
CA ASN A 368 44.82 -4.25 -3.04
C ASN A 368 45.62 -5.10 -2.04
N ALA A 369 46.87 -5.44 -2.38
CA ALA A 369 47.74 -6.23 -1.51
C ALA A 369 48.06 -5.57 -0.15
N ASP A 370 47.94 -4.24 -0.06
CA ASP A 370 48.12 -3.46 1.16
C ASP A 370 46.86 -3.37 2.04
N GLY A 371 45.74 -3.98 1.61
CA GLY A 371 44.46 -3.98 2.31
C GLY A 371 43.56 -2.77 2.01
N THR A 372 44.00 -1.81 1.19
CA THR A 372 43.13 -0.73 0.70
C THR A 372 42.17 -1.25 -0.39
N TYR A 373 41.06 -0.56 -0.65
CA TYR A 373 40.16 -0.95 -1.76
C TYR A 373 40.83 -0.69 -3.10
N PHE A 374 40.69 -1.62 -4.04
CA PHE A 374 41.04 -1.36 -5.43
C PHE A 374 40.16 -0.22 -5.98
N GLN A 375 40.76 0.77 -6.65
CA GLN A 375 40.08 1.95 -7.22
C GLN A 375 40.79 2.43 -8.49
N TYR A 376 40.02 2.88 -9.47
CA TYR A 376 40.53 3.59 -10.66
C TYR A 376 40.86 5.05 -10.31
N THR A 377 41.93 5.25 -9.54
CA THR A 377 42.29 6.55 -8.98
C THR A 377 42.53 7.58 -10.08
N GLY A 378 41.82 8.70 -10.03
CA GLY A 378 41.91 9.79 -11.02
C GLY A 378 41.06 9.61 -12.29
N GLU A 379 40.39 8.46 -12.46
CA GLU A 379 39.52 8.17 -13.61
C GLU A 379 38.06 8.56 -13.31
N ASN A 380 37.69 9.83 -13.50
CA ASN A 380 36.41 10.42 -13.04
C ASN A 380 35.14 9.64 -13.42
N LEU A 381 35.13 9.00 -14.60
CA LEU A 381 33.97 8.30 -15.16
C LEU A 381 33.97 6.80 -14.83
N ALA A 382 35.01 6.30 -14.16
CA ALA A 382 35.09 4.91 -13.76
C ALA A 382 34.06 4.58 -12.67
N PRO A 383 33.50 3.35 -12.66
CA PRO A 383 32.72 2.88 -11.53
C PRO A 383 33.59 2.88 -10.26
N ILE A 384 32.99 3.22 -9.12
CA ILE A 384 33.65 3.17 -7.82
C ILE A 384 33.51 1.76 -7.28
N ASN A 385 34.54 1.24 -6.59
CA ASN A 385 34.45 -0.05 -5.92
C ASN A 385 33.20 -0.10 -5.03
N PRO A 386 32.26 -1.02 -5.29
CA PRO A 386 30.96 -0.97 -4.65
C PRO A 386 31.04 -1.30 -3.15
N VAL A 387 32.05 -2.06 -2.71
CA VAL A 387 32.29 -2.34 -1.28
C VAL A 387 32.77 -1.07 -0.56
N PHE A 388 33.69 -0.31 -1.18
CA PHE A 388 34.11 1.00 -0.65
C PHE A 388 32.92 1.94 -0.44
N THR A 389 32.00 1.99 -1.42
CA THR A 389 30.79 2.81 -1.38
C THR A 389 29.91 2.48 -0.17
N LEU A 390 29.75 1.19 0.16
CA LEU A 390 28.96 0.76 1.31
C LEU A 390 29.66 1.01 2.65
N GLU A 391 30.94 0.68 2.75
CA GLU A 391 31.70 0.76 4.02
C GLU A 391 32.06 2.21 4.40
N ASN A 392 32.13 3.13 3.43
CA ASN A 392 32.41 4.55 3.66
C ASN A 392 31.19 5.47 3.58
N ASN A 393 29.98 4.91 3.63
CA ASN A 393 28.73 5.65 3.72
C ASN A 393 28.17 5.64 5.15
N ASN A 394 27.82 6.81 5.67
CA ASN A 394 27.11 6.96 6.94
C ASN A 394 25.91 7.87 6.75
N ASN A 395 24.84 7.30 6.20
CA ASN A 395 23.54 7.94 6.06
C ASN A 395 22.57 7.42 7.11
N ARG A 396 22.12 8.30 8.02
CA ARG A 396 21.19 7.97 9.09
C ARG A 396 20.09 9.00 9.22
N ALA A 397 18.87 8.54 9.47
CA ALA A 397 17.74 9.40 9.79
C ALA A 397 16.95 8.86 10.97
N ARG A 398 16.56 9.75 11.88
CA ARG A 398 15.70 9.45 13.02
C ARG A 398 14.41 10.23 12.90
N ASN A 399 13.28 9.51 12.92
CA ASN A 399 11.94 10.09 12.93
C ASN A 399 11.28 9.85 14.28
N LYS A 400 10.68 10.88 14.85
CA LYS A 400 9.80 10.81 16.02
C LYS A 400 8.41 11.17 15.55
N ARG A 401 7.45 10.25 15.67
CA ARG A 401 6.08 10.49 15.21
C ARG A 401 5.06 10.13 16.28
N ASN A 402 4.03 10.93 16.42
CA ASN A 402 2.89 10.67 17.29
C ASN A 402 1.62 10.84 16.48
N ILE A 403 0.81 9.79 16.40
CA ILE A 403 -0.51 9.79 15.77
C ILE A 403 -1.52 9.57 16.89
N THR A 404 -2.35 10.56 17.17
CA THR A 404 -3.34 10.50 18.24
C THR A 404 -4.70 10.88 17.70
N ASN A 405 -5.72 10.07 18.03
CA ASN A 405 -7.09 10.34 17.66
C ASN A 405 -8.04 10.17 18.85
N PHE A 406 -8.89 11.18 19.06
CA PHE A 406 -9.90 11.21 20.11
C PHE A 406 -11.29 11.26 19.48
N ASN A 407 -12.13 10.27 19.83
CA ASN A 407 -13.51 10.15 19.38
C ASN A 407 -14.46 10.26 20.57
N LEU A 408 -15.55 11.00 20.38
CA LEU A 408 -16.66 11.12 21.33
C LEU A 408 -17.96 10.81 20.58
N ASP A 409 -18.67 9.79 21.04
CA ASP A 409 -20.01 9.44 20.58
C ASP A 409 -21.01 9.73 21.71
N TYR A 410 -21.98 10.62 21.49
CA TYR A 410 -22.98 11.00 22.49
C TYR A 410 -24.40 10.84 21.98
N LYS A 411 -25.17 9.94 22.59
CA LYS A 411 -26.60 9.74 22.36
C LYS A 411 -27.41 10.65 23.28
N PHE A 412 -28.28 11.47 22.70
CA PHE A 412 -29.09 12.40 23.50
C PHE A 412 -30.13 11.63 24.31
N TRP A 413 -30.23 11.95 25.60
CA TRP A 413 -31.16 11.27 26.51
C TRP A 413 -32.64 11.49 26.15
N PHE A 414 -32.96 12.60 25.49
CA PHE A 414 -34.31 12.96 25.04
C PHE A 414 -34.64 12.50 23.61
N LEU A 415 -33.63 12.04 22.84
CA LEU A 415 -33.78 11.57 21.46
C LEU A 415 -32.66 10.56 21.17
N LYS A 416 -32.88 9.30 21.56
CA LYS A 416 -31.86 8.23 21.55
C LYS A 416 -31.40 7.85 20.15
N GLU A 417 -32.22 8.15 19.16
CA GLU A 417 -32.01 7.99 17.73
C GLU A 417 -30.94 8.97 17.20
N LEU A 418 -30.71 10.09 17.89
CA LEU A 418 -29.73 11.11 17.51
C LEU A 418 -28.43 10.92 18.29
N THR A 419 -27.32 10.81 17.54
CA THR A 419 -25.96 10.73 18.08
C THR A 419 -25.14 11.93 17.58
N PHE A 420 -24.51 12.65 18.50
CA PHE A 420 -23.46 13.62 18.19
C PHE A 420 -22.12 12.89 18.20
N ASN A 421 -21.32 13.12 17.16
CA ASN A 421 -19.99 12.55 17.01
C ASN A 421 -18.96 13.68 16.88
N LEU A 422 -17.84 13.55 17.59
CA LEU A 422 -16.68 14.42 17.48
C LEU A 422 -15.45 13.53 17.26
N ASN A 423 -14.66 13.83 16.23
CA ASN A 423 -13.42 13.16 15.91
C ASN A 423 -12.30 14.20 15.78
N ALA A 424 -11.34 14.19 16.70
CA ALA A 424 -10.25 15.15 16.78
C ALA A 424 -8.91 14.40 16.72
N GLY A 425 -8.16 14.64 15.64
CA GLY A 425 -6.94 13.91 15.33
C GLY A 425 -5.74 14.82 15.13
N ILE A 426 -4.58 14.32 15.54
CA ILE A 426 -3.28 14.95 15.30
C ILE A 426 -2.24 13.91 14.90
N ASP A 427 -1.54 14.20 13.82
CA ASP A 427 -0.36 13.47 13.35
C ASP A 427 0.82 14.44 13.31
N TYR A 428 1.79 14.18 14.18
CA TYR A 428 2.93 15.03 14.43
C TYR A 428 4.21 14.25 14.19
N SER A 429 5.11 14.76 13.35
CA SER A 429 6.39 14.13 13.05
C SER A 429 7.54 15.12 13.05
N GLU A 430 8.63 14.76 13.70
CA GLU A 430 9.93 15.43 13.65
C GLU A 430 10.99 14.46 13.17
N LEU A 431 11.78 14.89 12.19
CA LEU A 431 12.88 14.12 11.67
C LEU A 431 14.18 14.90 11.74
N ASN A 432 15.26 14.18 12.06
CA ASN A 432 16.63 14.66 11.94
C ASN A 432 17.46 13.60 11.24
N GLY A 433 18.23 14.00 10.23
CA GLY A 433 19.09 13.11 9.48
C GLY A 433 20.46 13.71 9.21
N LYS A 434 21.41 12.81 8.95
CA LYS A 434 22.78 13.13 8.60
C LYS A 434 23.30 12.14 7.57
N GLN A 435 24.07 12.63 6.62
CA GLN A 435 24.76 11.82 5.64
C GLN A 435 26.22 12.25 5.56
N PHE A 436 27.12 11.28 5.60
CA PHE A 436 28.54 11.47 5.37
C PHE A 436 29.01 10.46 4.33
N ASN A 437 29.57 10.95 3.24
CA ASN A 437 30.22 10.12 2.23
C ASN A 437 31.69 10.54 2.12
N ALA A 438 32.58 9.57 1.94
CA ALA A 438 33.98 9.87 1.60
C ALA A 438 34.09 10.61 0.25
N ALA A 439 35.21 11.28 0.02
CA ALA A 439 35.52 11.82 -1.30
C ALA A 439 35.59 10.68 -2.33
N ARG A 440 35.14 10.94 -3.56
CA ARG A 440 35.21 9.95 -4.64
C ARG A 440 36.69 9.71 -4.97
N PRO A 441 37.22 8.48 -4.79
CA PRO A 441 38.64 8.19 -5.04
C PRO A 441 38.99 8.30 -6.53
N THR A 442 37.99 8.16 -7.41
CA THR A 442 38.13 8.32 -8.85
C THR A 442 38.26 9.77 -9.30
N ASN A 443 38.04 10.76 -8.41
CA ASN A 443 38.12 12.18 -8.74
C ASN A 443 38.98 12.94 -7.73
N SER A 444 40.15 13.39 -8.17
CA SER A 444 41.12 14.12 -7.33
C SER A 444 40.62 15.48 -6.83
N ALA A 445 39.62 16.08 -7.49
CA ALA A 445 38.96 17.31 -7.04
C ALA A 445 37.77 17.04 -6.10
N SER A 446 37.39 15.77 -5.88
CA SER A 446 36.31 15.42 -4.96
C SER A 446 36.72 15.67 -3.51
N PHE A 447 35.76 16.11 -2.71
CA PHE A 447 35.89 16.24 -1.26
C PHE A 447 34.78 15.45 -0.55
N PRO A 448 34.91 15.16 0.76
CA PRO A 448 33.89 14.46 1.52
C PRO A 448 32.58 15.24 1.56
N TYR A 449 31.46 14.56 1.31
CA TYR A 449 30.13 15.16 1.38
C TYR A 449 29.56 15.03 2.79
N LYS A 450 29.08 16.14 3.36
CA LYS A 450 28.35 16.17 4.62
C LYS A 450 27.01 16.83 4.38
N ASN A 451 25.94 16.20 4.84
CA ASN A 451 24.59 16.74 4.78
C ASN A 451 23.90 16.53 6.12
N PHE A 452 23.22 17.57 6.60
CA PHE A 452 22.40 17.56 7.80
C PHE A 452 21.03 18.11 7.42
N TYR A 453 19.98 17.37 7.72
CA TYR A 453 18.63 17.78 7.38
C TYR A 453 17.69 17.55 8.56
N SER A 454 16.68 18.41 8.65
CA SER A 454 15.61 18.26 9.63
C SER A 454 14.27 18.56 8.99
N GLY A 455 13.24 17.86 9.45
CA GLY A 455 11.88 17.96 8.96
C GLY A 455 10.89 18.06 10.12
N PHE A 456 9.82 18.79 9.89
CA PHE A 456 8.66 18.89 10.76
C PHE A 456 7.41 18.72 9.90
N ASN A 457 6.51 17.83 10.29
CA ASN A 457 5.20 17.66 9.68
C ASN A 457 4.12 17.64 10.76
N ARG A 458 3.05 18.40 10.52
CA ARG A 458 1.87 18.44 11.37
C ARG A 458 0.63 18.37 10.49
N ASN A 459 -0.21 17.38 10.78
CA ASN A 459 -1.54 17.22 10.22
C ASN A 459 -2.55 17.20 11.38
N THR A 460 -3.54 18.09 11.35
CA THR A 460 -4.58 18.19 12.39
C THR A 460 -5.95 18.11 11.76
N LEU A 461 -6.84 17.32 12.35
CA LEU A 461 -8.21 17.10 11.90
C LEU A 461 -9.20 17.43 13.02
N LEU A 462 -10.28 18.10 12.66
CA LEU A 462 -11.45 18.26 13.51
C LEU A 462 -12.71 17.99 12.68
N ASP A 463 -13.40 16.90 13.00
CA ASP A 463 -14.68 16.54 12.41
C ASP A 463 -15.76 16.55 13.50
N PHE A 464 -16.92 17.10 13.19
CA PHE A 464 -18.10 16.96 14.02
C PHE A 464 -19.34 16.75 13.16
N TYR A 465 -20.21 15.84 13.59
CA TYR A 465 -21.41 15.49 12.84
C TYR A 465 -22.50 14.94 13.74
N PHE A 466 -23.73 15.05 13.25
CA PHE A 466 -24.89 14.39 13.83
C PHE A 466 -25.26 13.20 12.97
N ASN A 467 -25.66 12.11 13.62
CA ASN A 467 -26.19 10.92 12.99
C ASN A 467 -27.57 10.59 13.61
N TYR A 468 -28.59 10.46 12.77
CA TYR A 468 -29.95 10.12 13.18
C TYR A 468 -30.36 8.79 12.54
N LYS A 469 -30.64 7.78 13.37
CA LYS A 469 -31.09 6.46 12.94
C LYS A 469 -32.44 6.13 13.54
N ASN A 470 -33.42 5.83 12.70
CA ASN A 470 -34.76 5.48 13.16
C ASN A 470 -35.47 4.49 12.24
N ASN A 471 -36.50 3.83 12.73
CA ASN A 471 -37.43 3.01 11.96
C ASN A 471 -38.67 3.83 11.61
N LEU A 472 -38.96 3.94 10.32
CA LEU A 472 -40.13 4.61 9.75
C LEU A 472 -41.20 3.55 9.46
N GLU A 473 -42.04 3.26 10.46
CA GLU A 473 -43.07 2.21 10.39
C GLU A 473 -44.04 2.41 9.23
N LEU A 474 -44.40 3.67 8.91
CA LEU A 474 -45.38 4.01 7.87
C LEU A 474 -45.01 3.47 6.48
N ILE A 475 -43.71 3.37 6.19
CA ILE A 475 -43.17 2.91 4.91
C ILE A 475 -42.32 1.64 5.05
N ASN A 476 -42.35 1.01 6.23
CA ASN A 476 -41.50 -0.14 6.58
C ASN A 476 -40.02 0.10 6.19
N ALA A 477 -39.44 1.22 6.60
CA ALA A 477 -38.08 1.58 6.22
C ALA A 477 -37.20 1.96 7.42
N LYS A 478 -35.92 1.61 7.39
CA LYS A 478 -34.92 2.18 8.31
C LYS A 478 -34.28 3.39 7.63
N ILE A 479 -34.10 4.49 8.36
CA ILE A 479 -33.40 5.69 7.89
C ILE A 479 -32.08 5.85 8.66
N ASP A 480 -31.02 6.24 7.95
CA ASP A 480 -29.73 6.65 8.50
C ASP A 480 -29.33 7.99 7.86
N LEU A 481 -29.40 9.07 8.63
CA LEU A 481 -29.08 10.43 8.20
C LEU A 481 -27.84 10.94 8.94
N THR A 482 -26.83 11.38 8.20
CA THR A 482 -25.62 12.01 8.74
C THR A 482 -25.42 13.39 8.14
N ALA A 483 -25.04 14.38 8.94
CA ALA A 483 -24.64 15.70 8.47
C ALA A 483 -23.56 16.31 9.37
N GLY A 484 -22.54 16.93 8.78
CA GLY A 484 -21.41 17.47 9.53
C GLY A 484 -20.46 18.38 8.78
N HIS A 485 -19.40 18.74 9.48
CA HIS A 485 -18.29 19.58 9.03
C HIS A 485 -16.96 18.92 9.35
N SER A 486 -15.97 19.19 8.51
CA SER A 486 -14.60 18.70 8.62
C SER A 486 -13.64 19.85 8.33
N TYR A 487 -12.63 20.01 9.19
CA TYR A 487 -11.51 20.92 8.96
C TYR A 487 -10.19 20.19 9.16
N GLN A 488 -9.31 20.28 8.17
CA GLN A 488 -7.99 19.67 8.22
C GLN A 488 -6.91 20.68 7.82
N GLU A 489 -5.86 20.80 8.63
CA GLU A 489 -4.70 21.65 8.34
C GLU A 489 -3.44 20.80 8.22
N PHE A 490 -2.61 21.12 7.23
CA PHE A 490 -1.32 20.51 7.03
C PHE A 490 -0.21 21.55 7.04
N PHE A 491 0.90 21.21 7.69
CA PHE A 491 2.08 22.06 7.77
C PHE A 491 3.35 21.21 7.70
N ILE A 492 4.19 21.46 6.70
CA ILE A 492 5.48 20.81 6.52
C ILE A 492 6.56 21.89 6.49
N LYS A 493 7.65 21.66 7.22
CA LYS A 493 8.85 22.50 7.20
C LYS A 493 10.09 21.63 7.09
N SER A 494 10.98 21.93 6.15
CA SER A 494 12.28 21.29 6.03
C SER A 494 13.42 22.30 6.11
N LYS A 495 14.57 21.83 6.60
CA LYS A 495 15.84 22.58 6.61
C LYS A 495 16.95 21.64 6.22
N GLN A 496 17.93 22.16 5.48
CA GLN A 496 19.09 21.40 5.04
C GLN A 496 20.36 22.24 5.15
N THR A 497 21.44 21.61 5.57
CA THR A 497 22.78 22.17 5.58
C THR A 497 23.73 21.16 4.95
N GLU A 498 24.43 21.54 3.90
CA GLU A 498 25.29 20.61 3.16
C GLU A 498 26.62 21.23 2.74
N THR A 499 27.58 20.38 2.40
CA THR A 499 28.88 20.78 1.88
C THR A 499 28.76 21.36 0.48
N GLU A 500 29.29 22.57 0.29
CA GLU A 500 29.40 23.22 -1.02
C GLU A 500 30.84 23.14 -1.57
N THR A 501 31.83 23.23 -0.67
CA THR A 501 33.26 23.07 -0.97
C THR A 501 33.94 22.25 0.11
N ALA A 502 35.19 21.84 -0.09
CA ALA A 502 35.94 21.04 0.89
C ALA A 502 35.94 21.58 2.34
N THR A 503 35.77 22.90 2.51
CA THR A 503 35.79 23.57 3.82
C THR A 503 34.49 24.28 4.20
N THR A 504 33.52 24.40 3.29
CA THR A 504 32.32 25.23 3.49
C THR A 504 31.04 24.41 3.57
N LEU A 505 30.25 24.65 4.62
CA LEU A 505 28.86 24.20 4.73
C LEU A 505 27.91 25.37 4.47
N VAL A 506 26.89 25.14 3.65
CA VAL A 506 25.85 26.13 3.34
C VAL A 506 24.52 25.68 3.92
N VAL A 507 23.85 26.60 4.63
CA VAL A 507 22.48 26.41 5.08
C VAL A 507 21.55 26.79 3.93
N ARG A 508 20.78 25.83 3.42
CA ARG A 508 19.78 26.06 2.38
C ARG A 508 18.57 26.76 2.98
N THR A 509 17.88 27.56 2.15
CA THR A 509 16.64 28.24 2.54
C THR A 509 15.60 27.20 2.99
N PRO A 510 15.02 27.33 4.20
CA PRO A 510 13.99 26.41 4.66
C PRO A 510 12.76 26.42 3.74
N VAL A 511 12.26 25.24 3.40
CA VAL A 511 11.00 25.10 2.64
C VAL A 511 9.86 24.99 3.64
N ILE A 512 8.80 25.80 3.45
CA ILE A 512 7.59 25.76 4.27
C ILE A 512 6.40 25.54 3.34
N ASN A 513 5.62 24.50 3.64
CA ASN A 513 4.38 24.18 2.95
C ASN A 513 3.24 24.18 3.97
N ARG A 514 2.17 24.92 3.68
CA ARG A 514 0.97 24.97 4.50
C ARG A 514 -0.24 24.92 3.60
N ASN A 515 -1.24 24.13 3.95
CA ASN A 515 -2.55 24.16 3.29
C ASN A 515 -3.64 23.71 4.26
N ALA A 516 -4.89 23.96 3.88
CA ALA A 516 -6.06 23.56 4.64
C ALA A 516 -7.17 23.08 3.72
N LEU A 517 -7.98 22.16 4.25
CA LEU A 517 -9.20 21.66 3.67
C LEU A 517 -10.35 21.94 4.64
N GLU A 518 -11.41 22.52 4.10
CA GLU A 518 -12.66 22.72 4.81
C GLU A 518 -13.79 22.03 4.05
N SER A 519 -14.71 21.39 4.76
CA SER A 519 -15.74 20.60 4.09
C SER A 519 -17.04 20.54 4.85
N TYR A 520 -18.14 20.51 4.11
CA TYR A 520 -19.49 20.23 4.62
C TYR A 520 -20.05 19.01 3.92
N PHE A 521 -20.65 18.09 4.67
CA PHE A 521 -21.13 16.84 4.11
C PHE A 521 -22.46 16.42 4.72
N ALA A 522 -23.26 15.72 3.92
CA ALA A 522 -24.47 15.05 4.34
C ALA A 522 -24.64 13.72 3.59
N ARG A 523 -25.26 12.74 4.26
CA ARG A 523 -25.63 11.45 3.69
C ARG A 523 -26.96 11.00 4.25
N VAL A 524 -27.82 10.45 3.41
CA VAL A 524 -29.06 9.79 3.81
C VAL A 524 -29.09 8.38 3.21
N SER A 525 -29.46 7.38 4.00
CA SER A 525 -29.66 6.01 3.55
C SER A 525 -31.02 5.49 4.01
N PHE A 526 -31.67 4.71 3.16
CA PHE A 526 -32.92 4.01 3.43
C PHE A 526 -32.73 2.52 3.18
N ASP A 527 -33.21 1.70 4.11
CA ASP A 527 -33.43 0.27 3.95
C ASP A 527 -34.93 0.02 4.00
N ILE A 528 -35.55 -0.20 2.83
CA ILE A 528 -37.00 -0.31 2.67
C ILE A 528 -37.37 -1.78 2.56
N ALA A 529 -38.20 -2.22 3.50
CA ALA A 529 -38.75 -3.57 3.61
C ALA A 529 -37.70 -4.68 3.63
N ASP A 530 -36.46 -4.38 4.02
CA ASP A 530 -35.31 -5.28 3.93
C ASP A 530 -35.07 -5.80 2.50
N LYS A 531 -35.42 -4.99 1.48
CA LYS A 531 -35.32 -5.36 0.06
C LYS A 531 -34.59 -4.32 -0.76
N TYR A 532 -34.96 -3.05 -0.58
CA TYR A 532 -34.45 -1.94 -1.37
C TYR A 532 -33.59 -1.03 -0.51
N LEU A 533 -32.32 -0.98 -0.84
CA LEU A 533 -31.32 -0.14 -0.20
C LEU A 533 -31.09 1.08 -1.09
N ILE A 534 -31.21 2.29 -0.56
CA ILE A 534 -30.97 3.54 -1.30
C ILE A 534 -30.07 4.41 -0.44
N SER A 535 -28.98 4.93 -0.98
CA SER A 535 -28.11 5.86 -0.28
C SER A 535 -27.77 7.04 -1.20
N ALA A 536 -27.81 8.24 -0.66
CA ALA A 536 -27.40 9.46 -1.33
C ALA A 536 -26.50 10.28 -0.42
N SER A 537 -25.46 10.87 -0.99
CA SER A 537 -24.50 11.72 -0.28
C SER A 537 -24.18 12.96 -1.08
N TYR A 538 -23.89 14.03 -0.37
CA TYR A 538 -23.45 15.29 -0.95
C TYR A 538 -22.37 15.89 -0.06
N ARG A 539 -21.26 16.27 -0.67
CA ARG A 539 -20.14 16.92 0.01
C ARG A 539 -19.67 18.13 -0.77
N ARG A 540 -19.30 19.19 -0.07
CA ARG A 540 -18.73 20.42 -0.63
C ARG A 540 -17.42 20.74 0.06
N ASP A 541 -16.31 20.72 -0.69
CA ASP A 541 -14.96 20.90 -0.16
C ASP A 541 -14.33 22.19 -0.67
N GLY A 542 -13.61 22.87 0.21
CA GLY A 542 -12.79 24.04 -0.07
C GLY A 542 -11.31 23.74 0.20
N SER A 543 -10.43 23.94 -0.79
CA SER A 543 -8.98 23.79 -0.61
C SER A 543 -8.26 25.12 -0.75
N SER A 544 -7.34 25.40 0.17
CA SER A 544 -6.47 26.57 0.09
C SER A 544 -5.49 26.52 -1.09
N ARG A 545 -5.38 25.37 -1.79
CA ARG A 545 -4.48 25.21 -2.94
C ARG A 545 -4.96 25.90 -4.21
N PHE A 546 -6.25 26.21 -4.29
CA PHE A 546 -6.85 26.82 -5.48
C PHE A 546 -7.22 28.29 -5.25
N GLY A 547 -7.24 29.04 -6.36
CA GLY A 547 -7.63 30.44 -6.36
C GLY A 547 -9.07 30.65 -5.90
N PRO A 548 -9.46 31.88 -5.48
CA PRO A 548 -10.78 32.16 -4.93
C PRO A 548 -11.96 31.70 -5.82
N LYS A 549 -11.79 31.69 -7.15
CA LYS A 549 -12.82 31.27 -8.11
C LYS A 549 -13.08 29.75 -8.11
N ASN A 550 -12.04 28.94 -7.93
CA ASN A 550 -12.10 27.47 -8.02
C ASN A 550 -11.90 26.77 -6.66
N ARG A 551 -11.88 27.54 -5.57
CA ARG A 551 -11.62 27.05 -4.22
C ARG A 551 -12.56 25.92 -3.79
N TRP A 552 -13.82 26.00 -4.19
CA TRP A 552 -14.87 25.08 -3.77
C TRP A 552 -15.34 24.17 -4.91
N SER A 553 -15.44 22.85 -4.66
CA SER A 553 -16.12 21.91 -5.55
C SER A 553 -17.11 21.02 -4.79
N SER A 554 -18.03 20.38 -5.52
CA SER A 554 -19.14 19.59 -4.99
C SER A 554 -19.12 18.16 -5.53
N PHE A 555 -19.30 17.21 -4.62
CA PHE A 555 -19.10 15.78 -4.83
C PHE A 555 -20.38 15.02 -4.43
N PRO A 556 -21.37 14.90 -5.34
CA PRO A 556 -22.55 14.08 -5.12
C PRO A 556 -22.23 12.59 -5.33
N GLY A 557 -22.97 11.72 -4.64
CA GLY A 557 -22.97 10.28 -4.88
C GLY A 557 -24.31 9.65 -4.56
N VAL A 558 -24.72 8.65 -5.33
CA VAL A 558 -25.94 7.87 -5.13
C VAL A 558 -25.65 6.39 -5.35
N SER A 559 -26.29 5.53 -4.58
CA SER A 559 -26.22 4.09 -4.74
C SER A 559 -27.55 3.43 -4.40
N VAL A 560 -27.82 2.33 -5.09
CA VAL A 560 -29.00 1.50 -4.90
C VAL A 560 -28.59 0.04 -4.79
N GLY A 561 -29.29 -0.72 -3.95
CA GLY A 561 -29.13 -2.15 -3.78
C GLY A 561 -30.48 -2.83 -3.73
N TRP A 562 -30.59 -4.00 -4.33
CA TRP A 562 -31.80 -4.83 -4.33
C TRP A 562 -31.44 -6.24 -3.87
N LYS A 563 -31.90 -6.60 -2.67
CA LYS A 563 -31.77 -7.94 -2.09
C LYS A 563 -32.82 -8.86 -2.74
N LEU A 564 -32.45 -9.48 -3.85
CA LEU A 564 -33.32 -10.36 -4.64
C LEU A 564 -33.79 -11.59 -3.85
N THR A 565 -32.94 -12.16 -2.99
CA THR A 565 -33.31 -13.30 -2.12
C THR A 565 -34.39 -12.98 -1.10
N ASN A 566 -34.60 -11.69 -0.78
CA ASN A 566 -35.63 -11.27 0.16
C ASN A 566 -37.01 -11.11 -0.53
N GLU A 567 -37.06 -11.23 -1.86
CA GLU A 567 -38.31 -11.27 -2.62
C GLU A 567 -39.01 -12.62 -2.51
N ASP A 568 -40.35 -12.60 -2.47
CA ASP A 568 -41.14 -13.82 -2.27
C ASP A 568 -40.94 -14.87 -3.37
N PHE A 569 -40.55 -14.45 -4.57
CA PHE A 569 -40.29 -15.35 -5.70
C PHE A 569 -38.91 -16.03 -5.66
N LEU A 570 -38.01 -15.64 -4.75
CA LEU A 570 -36.66 -16.20 -4.60
C LEU A 570 -36.33 -16.75 -3.21
N LYS A 571 -37.27 -16.67 -2.25
CA LYS A 571 -37.07 -17.17 -0.87
C LYS A 571 -36.65 -18.64 -0.78
N ASP A 572 -37.17 -19.49 -1.68
CA ASP A 572 -36.86 -20.93 -1.73
C ASP A 572 -35.87 -21.28 -2.85
N SER A 573 -35.11 -20.30 -3.34
CA SER A 573 -34.12 -20.54 -4.41
C SER A 573 -32.86 -21.24 -3.88
N PHE A 574 -32.00 -21.70 -4.80
CA PHE A 574 -30.70 -22.27 -4.45
C PHE A 574 -29.68 -21.22 -3.99
N PHE A 575 -30.00 -19.92 -4.14
CA PHE A 575 -29.18 -18.81 -3.64
C PHE A 575 -29.46 -18.60 -2.16
N SER A 576 -28.40 -18.54 -1.37
CA SER A 576 -28.45 -18.15 0.04
C SER A 576 -28.49 -16.63 0.19
N SER A 577 -27.80 -15.93 -0.71
CA SER A 577 -27.87 -14.49 -0.85
C SER A 577 -27.76 -14.11 -2.33
N LEU A 578 -28.55 -13.14 -2.78
CA LEU A 578 -28.43 -12.57 -4.12
C LEU A 578 -28.78 -11.08 -4.03
N LYS A 579 -27.83 -10.22 -4.36
CA LYS A 579 -28.00 -8.76 -4.31
C LYS A 579 -27.45 -8.13 -5.58
N LEU A 580 -28.29 -7.35 -6.24
CA LEU A 580 -27.87 -6.46 -7.32
C LEU A 580 -27.62 -5.08 -6.75
N ARG A 581 -26.49 -4.45 -7.06
CA ARG A 581 -26.18 -3.09 -6.60
C ARG A 581 -25.59 -2.24 -7.71
N ALA A 582 -25.97 -0.96 -7.72
CA ALA A 582 -25.50 0.01 -8.68
C ALA A 582 -25.16 1.33 -7.97
N GLY A 583 -24.12 2.01 -8.43
CA GLY A 583 -23.63 3.25 -7.84
C GLY A 583 -23.16 4.24 -8.89
N TRP A 584 -23.34 5.52 -8.59
CA TRP A 584 -22.72 6.62 -9.31
C TRP A 584 -22.20 7.65 -8.30
N GLY A 585 -21.04 8.23 -8.56
CA GLY A 585 -20.56 9.35 -7.77
C GLY A 585 -19.47 10.13 -8.45
N LYS A 586 -19.31 11.37 -7.98
CA LYS A 586 -18.24 12.27 -8.38
C LYS A 586 -17.32 12.53 -7.20
N THR A 587 -16.02 12.39 -7.40
CA THR A 587 -14.97 12.68 -6.43
C THR A 587 -13.95 13.66 -7.02
N GLY A 588 -13.04 14.17 -6.19
CA GLY A 588 -12.01 15.14 -6.62
C GLY A 588 -10.60 14.72 -6.23
N GLN A 589 -9.61 15.39 -6.83
CA GLN A 589 -8.20 15.33 -6.44
C GLN A 589 -7.63 16.75 -6.33
N GLN A 590 -6.85 16.98 -5.28
CA GLN A 590 -6.34 18.29 -4.87
C GLN A 590 -4.82 18.34 -4.69
N GLU A 591 -4.15 17.19 -4.73
CA GLU A 591 -2.70 17.09 -4.60
C GLU A 591 -1.99 17.51 -5.91
N ILE A 592 -2.05 18.81 -6.22
CA ILE A 592 -1.55 19.41 -7.46
C ILE A 592 -0.02 19.65 -7.47
N GLY A 593 0.72 18.99 -6.58
CA GLY A 593 2.15 19.26 -6.34
C GLY A 593 2.37 20.55 -5.55
N ALA A 594 2.22 21.71 -6.18
CA ALA A 594 2.41 23.02 -5.56
C ALA A 594 1.20 23.47 -4.73
N ASN A 595 1.41 24.19 -3.62
CA ASN A 595 0.29 24.71 -2.81
C ASN A 595 -0.33 25.99 -3.40
N TYR A 596 0.40 26.72 -4.24
CA TYR A 596 0.00 28.06 -4.66
C TYR A 596 0.25 28.30 -6.15
N GLY A 597 0.14 27.26 -6.98
CA GLY A 597 0.40 27.36 -8.44
C GLY A 597 -0.53 28.35 -9.18
N TYR A 598 -1.56 28.86 -8.51
CA TYR A 598 -2.44 29.91 -9.03
C TYR A 598 -1.92 31.33 -8.77
N LEU A 599 -0.90 31.49 -7.92
CA LEU A 599 -0.29 32.77 -7.59
C LEU A 599 1.00 32.95 -8.36
N GLY A 600 1.12 34.06 -9.09
CA GLY A 600 2.40 34.50 -9.63
C GLY A 600 3.36 34.84 -8.47
N VAL A 601 4.51 34.15 -8.43
CA VAL A 601 5.56 34.36 -7.44
C VAL A 601 6.90 34.63 -8.10
N TYR A 602 7.83 35.21 -7.36
CA TYR A 602 9.22 35.39 -7.77
C TYR A 602 10.12 34.49 -6.93
N THR A 603 11.08 33.82 -7.56
CA THR A 603 12.13 33.06 -6.88
C THR A 603 13.51 33.66 -7.14
N PRO A 604 14.48 33.47 -6.23
CA PRO A 604 15.87 33.82 -6.52
C PRO A 604 16.40 33.07 -7.74
N GLY A 605 17.02 33.81 -8.65
CA GLY A 605 17.77 33.28 -9.78
C GLY A 605 18.93 32.41 -9.33
N ARG A 606 19.34 31.50 -10.21
CA ARG A 606 20.50 30.63 -9.98
C ARG A 606 21.80 31.44 -10.13
N ASN A 607 22.92 30.89 -9.65
CA ASN A 607 24.22 31.58 -9.67
C ASN A 607 24.70 31.90 -11.10
N ASP A 608 24.35 31.08 -12.07
CA ASP A 608 24.57 31.27 -13.51
C ASP A 608 23.67 32.36 -14.13
N ALA A 609 22.62 32.79 -13.42
CA ALA A 609 21.74 33.91 -13.78
C ALA A 609 21.99 35.16 -12.93
N SER A 610 23.14 35.21 -12.23
CA SER A 610 23.53 36.39 -11.43
C SER A 610 23.96 37.55 -12.33
N VAL A 611 23.64 38.76 -11.92
CA VAL A 611 24.05 40.00 -12.60
C VAL A 611 25.21 40.61 -11.82
N GLN A 612 26.26 40.99 -12.52
CA GLN A 612 27.41 41.65 -11.93
C GLN A 612 27.12 43.15 -11.74
N ILE A 613 27.22 43.63 -10.49
CA ILE A 613 27.16 45.05 -10.13
C ILE A 613 28.50 45.42 -9.47
N GLY A 614 29.38 46.06 -10.24
CA GLY A 614 30.77 46.27 -9.83
C GLY A 614 31.52 44.93 -9.73
N ASP A 615 32.09 44.64 -8.56
CA ASP A 615 32.78 43.37 -8.28
C ASP A 615 31.88 42.32 -7.60
N ILE A 616 30.58 42.61 -7.43
CA ILE A 616 29.63 41.75 -6.72
C ILE A 616 28.67 41.12 -7.73
N PHE A 617 28.55 39.79 -7.70
CA PHE A 617 27.49 39.07 -8.40
C PHE A 617 26.25 38.99 -7.52
N VAL A 618 25.12 39.47 -8.03
CA VAL A 618 23.83 39.49 -7.33
C VAL A 618 22.86 38.60 -8.08
N ASN A 619 22.28 37.61 -7.41
CA ASN A 619 21.24 36.78 -8.01
C ASN A 619 19.99 37.64 -8.24
N THR A 620 19.45 37.56 -9.46
CA THR A 620 18.21 38.23 -9.85
C THR A 620 16.99 37.56 -9.20
N LEU A 621 15.81 38.16 -9.31
CA LEU A 621 14.55 37.45 -9.06
C LEU A 621 13.93 37.09 -10.41
N ARG A 622 13.50 35.84 -10.57
CA ARG A 622 12.78 35.38 -11.76
C ARG A 622 11.32 35.08 -11.41
N PRO A 623 10.36 35.49 -12.24
CA PRO A 623 8.96 35.10 -12.05
C PRO A 623 8.80 33.61 -12.41
N GLU A 624 7.92 32.90 -11.70
CA GLU A 624 7.58 31.49 -11.98
C GLU A 624 6.26 31.40 -12.77
N GLU A 625 6.04 30.28 -13.45
CA GLU A 625 4.77 29.98 -14.11
C GLU A 625 3.62 29.88 -13.09
N PHE A 626 2.43 30.31 -13.52
CA PHE A 626 1.22 30.18 -12.74
C PHE A 626 -0.02 30.05 -13.65
N ASP A 627 -1.07 29.44 -13.11
CA ASP A 627 -2.39 29.39 -13.74
C ASP A 627 -3.48 29.77 -12.71
N GLU A 628 -4.02 30.99 -12.85
CA GLU A 628 -5.05 31.53 -11.97
C GLU A 628 -6.34 30.69 -11.95
N ASN A 629 -6.56 29.88 -12.99
CA ASN A 629 -7.74 29.05 -13.17
C ASN A 629 -7.51 27.58 -12.81
N LEU A 630 -6.40 27.25 -12.13
CA LEU A 630 -6.19 25.92 -11.56
C LEU A 630 -7.41 25.49 -10.73
N LYS A 631 -7.84 24.26 -10.98
CA LYS A 631 -8.96 23.61 -10.32
C LYS A 631 -8.66 22.15 -10.03
N TRP A 632 -9.56 21.52 -9.28
CA TRP A 632 -9.54 20.11 -8.93
C TRP A 632 -9.56 19.25 -10.20
N GLU A 633 -8.91 18.08 -10.16
CA GLU A 633 -9.25 17.01 -11.09
C GLU A 633 -10.54 16.37 -10.60
N GLU A 634 -11.47 16.05 -11.51
CA GLU A 634 -12.79 15.56 -11.15
C GLU A 634 -13.00 14.17 -11.73
N THR A 635 -13.33 13.20 -10.88
CA THR A 635 -13.50 11.80 -11.27
C THR A 635 -14.96 11.41 -11.15
N SER A 636 -15.58 11.02 -12.26
CA SER A 636 -16.93 10.46 -12.31
C SER A 636 -16.84 8.94 -12.44
N GLN A 637 -17.58 8.21 -11.61
CA GLN A 637 -17.53 6.77 -11.59
C GLN A 637 -18.92 6.15 -11.54
N TYR A 638 -19.08 5.08 -12.31
CA TYR A 638 -20.26 4.22 -12.36
C TYR A 638 -19.86 2.80 -11.96
N ASN A 639 -20.73 2.15 -11.18
CA ASN A 639 -20.51 0.80 -10.67
C ASN A 639 -21.78 -0.03 -10.83
N LEU A 640 -21.63 -1.28 -11.27
CA LEU A 640 -22.70 -2.27 -11.30
C LEU A 640 -22.13 -3.59 -10.79
N ALA A 641 -22.76 -4.18 -9.77
CA ALA A 641 -22.27 -5.42 -9.20
C ALA A 641 -23.39 -6.38 -8.83
N LEU A 642 -23.06 -7.66 -8.91
CA LEU A 642 -23.89 -8.77 -8.47
C LEU A 642 -23.14 -9.50 -7.35
N ASP A 643 -23.68 -9.44 -6.14
CA ASP A 643 -23.23 -10.23 -5.00
C ASP A 643 -24.10 -11.48 -4.90
N PHE A 644 -23.48 -12.64 -4.66
CA PHE A 644 -24.17 -13.92 -4.58
C PHE A 644 -23.56 -14.82 -3.52
N GLY A 645 -24.40 -15.72 -3.00
CA GLY A 645 -24.02 -16.74 -2.03
C GLY A 645 -24.79 -18.03 -2.27
N PHE A 646 -24.12 -19.16 -2.04
CA PHE A 646 -24.66 -20.51 -2.18
C PHE A 646 -24.38 -21.34 -0.93
N PHE A 647 -25.19 -22.38 -0.71
CA PHE A 647 -24.98 -23.39 0.32
C PHE A 647 -24.88 -22.82 1.74
N ASN A 648 -25.78 -21.91 2.10
CA ASN A 648 -25.78 -21.13 3.34
C ASN A 648 -24.54 -20.24 3.45
N ASP A 649 -24.25 -19.53 2.36
CA ASP A 649 -23.10 -18.63 2.19
C ASP A 649 -21.72 -19.29 2.42
N ARG A 650 -21.63 -20.62 2.28
CA ARG A 650 -20.35 -21.33 2.24
C ARG A 650 -19.54 -21.03 1.00
N LEU A 651 -20.21 -20.66 -0.10
CA LEU A 651 -19.56 -20.09 -1.27
C LEU A 651 -20.19 -18.74 -1.56
N THR A 652 -19.42 -17.67 -1.40
CA THR A 652 -19.84 -16.30 -1.69
C THR A 652 -18.98 -15.70 -2.78
N GLY A 653 -19.52 -14.71 -3.47
CA GLY A 653 -18.75 -13.96 -4.45
C GLY A 653 -19.43 -12.70 -4.93
N THR A 654 -18.65 -11.92 -5.67
CA THR A 654 -19.06 -10.67 -6.27
C THR A 654 -18.48 -10.58 -7.67
N VAL A 655 -19.32 -10.22 -8.64
CA VAL A 655 -18.87 -9.68 -9.93
C VAL A 655 -19.17 -8.20 -9.93
N ASP A 656 -18.16 -7.36 -10.11
CA ASP A 656 -18.27 -5.90 -10.09
C ASP A 656 -17.69 -5.32 -11.39
N ALA A 657 -18.49 -4.53 -12.11
CA ALA A 657 -18.09 -3.83 -13.31
C ALA A 657 -18.07 -2.32 -13.04
N TYR A 658 -17.01 -1.65 -13.48
CA TYR A 658 -16.85 -0.23 -13.26
C TYR A 658 -16.42 0.52 -14.52
N TYR A 659 -16.83 1.79 -14.57
CA TYR A 659 -16.39 2.78 -15.54
C TYR A 659 -16.04 4.05 -14.76
N ARG A 660 -14.79 4.51 -14.87
CA ARG A 660 -14.26 5.68 -14.16
C ARG A 660 -13.57 6.61 -15.15
N GLU A 661 -14.02 7.85 -15.20
CA GLU A 661 -13.46 8.87 -16.07
C GLU A 661 -13.05 10.07 -15.22
N THR A 662 -11.79 10.46 -15.35
CA THR A 662 -11.25 11.65 -14.70
C THR A 662 -11.02 12.71 -15.74
N GLU A 663 -11.70 13.84 -15.56
CA GLU A 663 -11.60 15.03 -16.40
C GLU A 663 -10.79 16.11 -15.69
N ASP A 664 -10.37 17.12 -16.44
CA ASP A 664 -9.59 18.24 -15.95
C ASP A 664 -8.28 17.81 -15.27
N LEU A 665 -7.62 16.77 -15.80
CA LEU A 665 -6.35 16.29 -15.28
C LEU A 665 -5.28 17.37 -15.36
N LEU A 666 -4.48 17.40 -14.31
CA LEU A 666 -3.29 18.24 -14.26
C LEU A 666 -2.18 17.55 -15.03
N ALA A 667 -1.61 18.28 -15.99
CA ALA A 667 -0.39 17.90 -16.66
C ALA A 667 0.45 19.13 -16.92
N THR A 668 1.77 18.95 -16.92
CA THR A 668 2.71 19.97 -17.38
C THR A 668 2.80 19.89 -18.89
N VAL A 669 2.28 20.91 -19.57
CA VAL A 669 2.24 20.98 -21.03
C VAL A 669 3.03 22.17 -21.55
N PRO A 670 3.60 22.08 -22.76
CA PRO A 670 4.21 23.22 -23.40
C PRO A 670 3.16 24.30 -23.66
N THR A 671 3.56 25.56 -23.47
CA THR A 671 2.74 26.73 -23.77
C THR A 671 3.38 27.57 -24.86
N PRO A 672 2.58 28.26 -25.69
CA PRO A 672 3.12 29.18 -26.69
C PRO A 672 4.03 30.24 -26.05
N ALA A 673 5.17 30.51 -26.67
CA ALA A 673 6.11 31.52 -26.19
C ALA A 673 5.41 32.88 -25.99
N GLY A 674 5.64 33.52 -24.84
CA GLY A 674 5.03 34.80 -24.47
C GLY A 674 3.62 34.71 -23.89
N SER A 675 2.99 33.52 -23.84
CA SER A 675 1.69 33.31 -23.18
C SER A 675 1.80 33.07 -21.67
N ASN A 676 2.95 32.59 -21.20
CA ASN A 676 3.29 32.46 -19.79
C ASN A 676 4.78 32.79 -19.59
N LEU A 677 5.25 32.71 -18.35
CA LEU A 677 6.59 33.04 -17.89
C LEU A 677 7.59 31.88 -18.01
N SER A 678 7.10 30.72 -18.48
CA SER A 678 7.84 29.50 -18.76
C SER A 678 7.32 28.91 -20.08
N ASP A 679 8.14 28.10 -20.74
CA ASP A 679 7.73 27.30 -21.90
C ASP A 679 6.85 26.10 -21.51
N LEU A 680 6.79 25.76 -20.22
CA LEU A 680 5.95 24.72 -19.64
C LEU A 680 4.98 25.30 -18.59
N LEU A 681 3.76 24.79 -18.57
CA LEU A 681 2.74 25.17 -17.58
C LEU A 681 2.03 23.93 -17.05
N THR A 682 1.92 23.83 -15.73
CA THR A 682 1.03 22.84 -15.10
C THR A 682 -0.38 23.41 -15.05
N THR A 683 -1.31 22.78 -15.76
CA THR A 683 -2.70 23.24 -15.90
C THR A 683 -3.65 22.06 -16.16
N ASN A 684 -4.97 22.28 -16.04
CA ASN A 684 -6.01 21.29 -16.25
C ASN A 684 -6.26 21.07 -17.76
N VAL A 685 -5.73 19.99 -18.35
CA VAL A 685 -5.67 19.80 -19.81
C VAL A 685 -5.97 18.38 -20.28
N GLY A 686 -5.90 17.39 -19.39
CA GLY A 686 -6.03 15.98 -19.77
C GLY A 686 -7.32 15.32 -19.28
N SER A 687 -7.58 14.13 -19.79
CA SER A 687 -8.56 13.19 -19.23
C SER A 687 -8.09 11.76 -19.37
N VAL A 688 -8.44 10.91 -18.40
CA VAL A 688 -8.14 9.47 -18.42
C VAL A 688 -9.39 8.66 -18.11
N LEU A 689 -9.46 7.50 -18.75
CA LEU A 689 -10.49 6.50 -18.57
C LEU A 689 -9.86 5.24 -17.95
N SER A 690 -10.51 4.71 -16.92
CA SER A 690 -10.27 3.38 -16.37
C SER A 690 -11.59 2.61 -16.31
N LYS A 691 -11.62 1.41 -16.87
CA LYS A 691 -12.79 0.53 -16.84
C LYS A 691 -12.35 -0.92 -16.65
N GLY A 692 -13.21 -1.73 -16.04
CA GLY A 692 -12.84 -3.11 -15.77
C GLY A 692 -13.95 -3.95 -15.17
N ILE A 693 -13.63 -5.24 -15.01
CA ILE A 693 -14.46 -6.24 -14.35
C ILE A 693 -13.60 -6.87 -13.24
N GLU A 694 -14.17 -6.93 -12.05
CA GLU A 694 -13.59 -7.51 -10.84
C GLU A 694 -14.43 -8.72 -10.43
N LEU A 695 -13.77 -9.83 -10.15
CA LEU A 695 -14.36 -11.04 -9.60
C LEU A 695 -13.71 -11.32 -8.25
N SER A 696 -14.53 -11.58 -7.23
CA SER A 696 -14.09 -12.11 -5.94
C SER A 696 -14.93 -13.34 -5.61
N LEU A 697 -14.29 -14.41 -5.15
CA LEU A 697 -14.90 -15.68 -4.76
C LEU A 697 -14.26 -16.14 -3.46
N ASN A 698 -15.09 -16.43 -2.46
CA ASN A 698 -14.66 -16.97 -1.17
C ASN A 698 -15.45 -18.22 -0.86
N GLY A 699 -14.75 -19.34 -0.63
CA GLY A 699 -15.35 -20.64 -0.38
C GLY A 699 -14.82 -21.29 0.88
N GLU A 700 -15.72 -21.64 1.80
CA GLU A 700 -15.49 -22.57 2.90
C GLU A 700 -15.71 -24.00 2.37
N LEU A 701 -14.67 -24.54 1.70
CA LEU A 701 -14.74 -25.79 0.95
C LEU A 701 -15.11 -26.98 1.82
N ALA A 702 -14.63 -26.98 3.07
CA ALA A 702 -14.95 -28.00 4.05
C ALA A 702 -14.86 -27.45 5.47
N LYS A 703 -15.83 -27.82 6.31
CA LYS A 703 -15.87 -27.47 7.72
C LYS A 703 -16.41 -28.63 8.56
N SER A 704 -15.71 -28.91 9.65
CA SER A 704 -16.10 -29.82 10.70
C SER A 704 -15.52 -29.30 12.02
N GLU A 705 -15.86 -29.95 13.14
CA GLU A 705 -15.36 -29.59 14.47
C GLU A 705 -13.83 -29.43 14.54
N ASN A 706 -13.09 -30.24 13.79
CA ASN A 706 -11.64 -30.32 13.84
C ASN A 706 -10.94 -29.95 12.53
N PHE A 707 -11.68 -29.50 11.52
CA PHE A 707 -11.11 -29.22 10.20
C PHE A 707 -11.84 -28.06 9.54
N ASN A 708 -11.09 -27.08 9.05
CA ASN A 708 -11.59 -25.97 8.26
C ASN A 708 -10.70 -25.77 7.02
N TRP A 709 -11.31 -25.53 5.87
CA TRP A 709 -10.59 -25.24 4.63
C TRP A 709 -11.27 -24.12 3.86
N ASP A 710 -10.58 -22.99 3.80
CA ASP A 710 -11.02 -21.78 3.11
C ASP A 710 -10.16 -21.54 1.87
N LEU A 711 -10.83 -21.06 0.81
CA LEU A 711 -10.20 -20.64 -0.43
C LEU A 711 -10.78 -19.29 -0.86
N GLY A 712 -9.90 -18.29 -1.00
CA GLY A 712 -10.22 -16.99 -1.59
C GLY A 712 -9.55 -16.81 -2.94
N VAL A 713 -10.30 -16.36 -3.94
CA VAL A 713 -9.81 -16.06 -5.28
C VAL A 713 -10.32 -14.67 -5.69
N ASN A 714 -9.42 -13.81 -6.13
CA ASN A 714 -9.76 -12.54 -6.73
C ASN A 714 -9.09 -12.38 -8.10
N VAL A 715 -9.81 -11.78 -9.05
CA VAL A 715 -9.34 -11.52 -10.41
C VAL A 715 -9.83 -10.14 -10.84
N THR A 716 -8.95 -9.37 -11.47
CA THR A 716 -9.30 -8.06 -12.03
C THR A 716 -8.85 -8.00 -13.48
N LEU A 717 -9.78 -7.66 -14.36
CA LEU A 717 -9.52 -7.28 -15.74
C LEU A 717 -9.68 -5.77 -15.84
N GLN A 718 -8.67 -5.06 -16.32
CA GLN A 718 -8.71 -3.59 -16.39
C GLN A 718 -8.10 -3.05 -17.68
N GLU A 719 -8.62 -1.91 -18.11
CA GLU A 719 -8.11 -1.12 -19.23
C GLU A 719 -7.99 0.34 -18.79
N ASN A 720 -6.81 0.93 -18.95
CA ASN A 720 -6.57 2.36 -18.74
C ASN A 720 -6.24 3.04 -20.08
N LYS A 721 -6.73 4.25 -20.27
CA LYS A 721 -6.56 4.99 -21.52
C LYS A 721 -6.53 6.50 -21.28
N ILE A 722 -5.61 7.21 -21.93
CA ILE A 722 -5.63 8.67 -22.02
C ILE A 722 -6.67 9.06 -23.08
N THR A 723 -7.68 9.82 -22.68
CA THR A 723 -8.77 10.27 -23.58
C THR A 723 -8.57 11.70 -24.07
N LYS A 724 -7.71 12.49 -23.42
CA LYS A 724 -7.29 13.83 -23.86
C LYS A 724 -5.96 14.21 -23.22
N LEU A 725 -5.10 14.95 -23.92
CA LEU A 725 -3.80 15.40 -23.38
C LEU A 725 -3.36 16.81 -23.83
N SER A 726 -4.17 17.54 -24.60
CA SER A 726 -3.79 18.84 -25.16
C SER A 726 -4.90 19.89 -25.05
N LEU A 727 -4.48 21.16 -24.95
CA LEU A 727 -5.37 22.33 -25.05
C LEU A 727 -5.81 22.61 -26.50
N GLY A 728 -5.02 22.18 -27.50
CA GLY A 728 -5.33 22.27 -28.93
C GLY A 728 -5.70 20.93 -29.55
N ASN A 729 -6.14 20.94 -30.81
CA ASN A 729 -6.49 19.75 -31.60
C ASN A 729 -5.27 19.22 -32.38
N ASP A 730 -4.22 18.79 -31.69
CA ASP A 730 -3.10 18.08 -32.33
C ASP A 730 -3.22 16.58 -32.01
N PRO A 731 -3.66 15.74 -32.96
CA PRO A 731 -3.78 14.30 -32.76
C PRO A 731 -2.44 13.59 -32.59
N ASN A 732 -1.33 14.25 -32.91
CA ASN A 732 0.03 13.71 -32.77
C ASN A 732 0.73 14.19 -31.49
N PHE A 733 0.07 14.99 -30.65
CA PHE A 733 0.64 15.47 -29.41
C PHE A 733 1.03 14.32 -28.49
N LEU A 734 2.27 14.33 -28.01
CA LEU A 734 2.80 13.34 -27.08
C LEU A 734 3.69 14.00 -26.03
N ILE A 735 3.81 13.35 -24.88
CA ILE A 735 4.75 13.71 -23.82
C ILE A 735 5.64 12.50 -23.55
N ALA A 736 6.96 12.65 -23.68
CA ALA A 736 7.92 11.58 -23.40
C ALA A 736 7.97 11.24 -21.91
N GLN A 737 8.06 9.95 -21.57
CA GLN A 737 8.00 9.41 -20.22
C GLN A 737 8.95 8.22 -20.04
N GLY A 738 9.09 7.73 -18.81
CA GLY A 738 9.87 6.51 -18.53
C GLY A 738 11.37 6.71 -18.78
N GLY A 739 12.02 7.50 -17.92
CA GLY A 739 13.45 7.80 -18.03
C GLY A 739 14.31 6.53 -17.92
N ILE A 740 15.35 6.45 -18.77
CA ILE A 740 16.27 5.32 -18.84
C ILE A 740 17.74 5.76 -18.70
N SER A 741 18.62 4.83 -18.31
CA SER A 741 20.08 5.01 -18.43
C SER A 741 20.53 4.97 -19.90
N GLY A 742 21.81 5.28 -20.16
CA GLY A 742 22.38 5.31 -21.52
C GLY A 742 22.32 6.67 -22.21
N GLY A 743 21.85 7.72 -21.52
CA GLY A 743 21.92 9.09 -22.02
C GLY A 743 21.06 10.06 -21.21
N VAL A 744 21.43 11.34 -21.22
CA VAL A 744 20.68 12.38 -20.51
C VAL A 744 19.39 12.69 -21.26
N GLY A 745 18.25 12.56 -20.59
CA GLY A 745 16.93 12.88 -21.16
C GLY A 745 16.33 11.78 -22.03
N ASN A 746 16.91 10.57 -22.03
CA ASN A 746 16.33 9.44 -22.78
C ASN A 746 15.09 8.89 -22.07
N ASN A 747 14.04 8.65 -22.87
CA ASN A 747 12.72 8.22 -22.42
C ASN A 747 12.21 7.06 -23.30
N ILE A 748 11.74 5.98 -22.69
CA ILE A 748 11.28 4.76 -23.39
C ILE A 748 9.76 4.58 -23.38
N GLN A 749 9.03 5.52 -22.78
CA GLN A 749 7.57 5.52 -22.72
C GLN A 749 7.01 6.85 -23.23
N LEU A 750 5.70 6.89 -23.48
CA LEU A 750 5.02 8.11 -23.91
C LEU A 750 3.60 8.20 -23.35
N TRP A 751 3.13 9.42 -23.14
CA TRP A 751 1.72 9.74 -23.00
C TRP A 751 1.19 10.30 -24.31
N ARG A 752 0.08 9.74 -24.80
CA ARG A 752 -0.63 10.19 -26.00
C ARG A 752 -2.08 9.73 -25.91
N GLU A 753 -2.98 10.54 -26.44
CA GLU A 753 -4.39 10.17 -26.56
C GLU A 753 -4.54 8.82 -27.27
N GLY A 754 -5.46 8.00 -26.79
CA GLY A 754 -5.69 6.68 -27.36
C GLY A 754 -4.95 5.53 -26.68
N LEU A 755 -3.94 5.82 -25.84
CA LEU A 755 -3.02 4.82 -25.30
C LEU A 755 -3.08 4.71 -23.76
N ASP A 756 -2.53 3.60 -23.26
CA ASP A 756 -2.30 3.42 -21.83
C ASP A 756 -1.15 4.35 -21.36
N PRO A 757 -1.22 4.95 -20.15
CA PRO A 757 -0.17 5.83 -19.61
C PRO A 757 1.22 5.21 -19.44
N SER A 758 1.34 3.89 -19.54
CA SER A 758 2.59 3.12 -19.42
C SER A 758 3.05 2.50 -20.76
N THR A 759 2.54 3.01 -21.88
CA THR A 759 2.88 2.52 -23.22
C THR A 759 4.34 2.83 -23.57
N PHE A 760 5.07 1.84 -24.07
CA PHE A 760 6.46 2.03 -24.52
C PHE A 760 6.54 2.64 -25.91
N TYR A 761 7.63 3.36 -26.20
CA TYR A 761 7.91 4.03 -27.47
C TYR A 761 9.26 3.59 -28.03
N VAL A 762 9.24 2.74 -29.05
CA VAL A 762 10.40 1.96 -29.49
C VAL A 762 10.47 1.83 -31.00
N PHE A 763 11.66 1.56 -31.52
CA PHE A 763 11.87 1.01 -32.85
C PHE A 763 11.62 -0.50 -32.85
N ARG A 764 11.08 -1.02 -33.96
CA ARG A 764 10.86 -2.46 -34.16
C ARG A 764 12.12 -3.09 -34.74
N GLN A 765 12.75 -4.00 -33.99
CA GLN A 765 14.01 -4.66 -34.36
C GLN A 765 13.85 -5.56 -35.59
N VAL A 766 14.83 -5.49 -36.51
CA VAL A 766 14.95 -6.42 -37.64
C VAL A 766 15.88 -7.58 -37.26
N TYR A 767 15.58 -8.77 -37.79
CA TYR A 767 16.31 -10.01 -37.55
C TYR A 767 16.76 -10.64 -38.87
N ASP A 768 17.87 -11.37 -38.82
CA ASP A 768 18.37 -12.17 -39.95
C ASP A 768 17.57 -13.48 -40.13
N ASN A 769 17.92 -14.26 -41.16
CA ASN A 769 17.26 -15.54 -41.44
C ASN A 769 17.49 -16.61 -40.35
N ALA A 770 18.49 -16.44 -39.49
CA ALA A 770 18.78 -17.33 -38.37
C ALA A 770 18.08 -16.88 -37.07
N GLY A 771 17.39 -15.74 -37.08
CA GLY A 771 16.68 -15.17 -35.94
C GLY A 771 17.55 -14.28 -35.05
N ASN A 772 18.76 -13.92 -35.47
CA ASN A 772 19.61 -12.99 -34.72
C ASN A 772 19.22 -11.55 -35.04
N PRO A 773 19.20 -10.64 -34.04
CA PRO A 773 18.90 -9.24 -34.30
C PRO A 773 20.04 -8.59 -35.10
N ILE A 774 19.70 -7.73 -36.06
CA ILE A 774 20.67 -6.99 -36.87
C ILE A 774 20.90 -5.62 -36.24
N GLU A 775 22.14 -5.33 -35.84
CA GLU A 775 22.50 -4.06 -35.19
C GLU A 775 22.11 -2.84 -36.05
N GLY A 776 21.46 -1.85 -35.43
CA GLY A 776 21.06 -0.60 -36.09
C GLY A 776 19.99 -0.73 -37.19
N ALA A 777 19.48 -1.94 -37.46
CA ALA A 777 18.45 -2.18 -38.46
C ALA A 777 17.07 -2.29 -37.79
N TYR A 778 16.17 -1.41 -38.21
CA TYR A 778 14.80 -1.32 -37.72
C TYR A 778 13.81 -1.36 -38.87
N VAL A 779 12.56 -1.71 -38.57
CA VAL A 779 11.48 -1.67 -39.56
C VAL A 779 11.24 -0.21 -39.94
N ASP A 780 11.42 0.13 -41.21
CA ASP A 780 10.95 1.38 -41.80
C ASP A 780 9.41 1.35 -41.84
N VAL A 781 8.81 2.22 -41.05
CA VAL A 781 7.35 2.25 -40.84
C VAL A 781 6.67 3.14 -41.88
N ASN A 782 7.38 4.18 -42.36
CA ASN A 782 6.81 5.22 -43.20
C ASN A 782 7.13 5.01 -44.71
N GLY A 783 8.05 4.10 -45.03
CA GLY A 783 8.44 3.71 -46.38
C GLY A 783 9.40 4.69 -47.09
N ASP A 784 10.07 5.57 -46.35
CA ASP A 784 10.99 6.58 -46.91
C ASP A 784 12.45 6.10 -47.07
N ASN A 785 12.73 4.84 -46.68
CA ASN A 785 14.05 4.21 -46.64
C ASN A 785 15.06 4.88 -45.71
N GLN A 786 14.60 5.65 -44.73
CA GLN A 786 15.41 6.22 -43.66
C GLN A 786 14.86 5.74 -42.32
N ILE A 787 15.76 5.39 -41.39
CA ILE A 787 15.33 5.14 -40.01
C ILE A 787 15.56 6.42 -39.21
N THR A 788 14.46 7.07 -38.83
CA THR A 788 14.44 8.32 -38.07
C THR A 788 13.51 8.22 -36.88
N GLU A 789 13.41 9.25 -36.03
CA GLU A 789 12.44 9.28 -34.94
C GLU A 789 10.97 9.05 -35.39
N ALA A 790 10.65 9.31 -36.67
CA ALA A 790 9.33 9.04 -37.24
C ALA A 790 8.98 7.53 -37.29
N ASP A 791 9.97 6.64 -37.20
CA ASP A 791 9.78 5.18 -37.23
C ASP A 791 9.55 4.56 -35.85
N LYS A 792 9.68 5.36 -34.76
CA LYS A 792 9.30 4.89 -33.43
C LYS A 792 7.79 4.68 -33.36
N GLN A 793 7.40 3.56 -32.75
CA GLN A 793 6.01 3.17 -32.58
C GLN A 793 5.67 3.00 -31.10
N ALA A 794 4.44 3.38 -30.75
CA ALA A 794 3.85 2.99 -29.48
C ALA A 794 3.64 1.48 -29.48
N TYR A 795 4.27 0.75 -28.56
CA TYR A 795 4.31 -0.70 -28.60
C TYR A 795 4.29 -1.32 -27.20
N LYS A 796 3.20 -2.04 -26.88
CA LYS A 796 2.97 -2.70 -25.58
C LYS A 796 3.00 -1.73 -24.38
N LYS A 797 2.73 -2.24 -23.18
CA LYS A 797 2.54 -1.42 -21.97
C LYS A 797 2.99 -2.15 -20.71
N ALA A 798 3.36 -1.40 -19.68
CA ALA A 798 3.76 -1.95 -18.38
C ALA A 798 2.57 -2.34 -17.49
N SER A 799 1.41 -1.70 -17.67
CA SER A 799 0.20 -2.04 -16.94
C SER A 799 -0.31 -3.43 -17.36
N PRO A 800 -0.71 -4.30 -16.41
CA PRO A 800 -1.29 -5.59 -16.75
C PRO A 800 -2.74 -5.42 -17.19
N ASP A 801 -3.14 -6.28 -18.13
CA ASP A 801 -4.54 -6.43 -18.53
C ASP A 801 -5.32 -7.22 -17.47
N VAL A 802 -4.65 -8.18 -16.82
CA VAL A 802 -5.24 -9.03 -15.77
C VAL A 802 -4.27 -9.17 -14.60
N PHE A 803 -4.79 -9.04 -13.38
CA PHE A 803 -4.08 -9.45 -12.17
C PHE A 803 -5.01 -10.23 -11.24
N ALA A 804 -4.44 -11.15 -10.47
CA ALA A 804 -5.19 -12.08 -9.64
C ALA A 804 -4.46 -12.43 -8.34
N GLY A 805 -5.24 -12.82 -7.34
CA GLY A 805 -4.77 -13.34 -6.06
C GLY A 805 -5.50 -14.63 -5.71
N LEU A 806 -4.78 -15.57 -5.11
CA LEU A 806 -5.35 -16.80 -4.56
C LEU A 806 -4.79 -16.99 -3.16
N THR A 807 -5.67 -17.06 -2.17
CA THR A 807 -5.31 -17.34 -0.77
C THR A 807 -5.95 -18.65 -0.36
N ASN A 808 -5.17 -19.53 0.27
CA ASN A 808 -5.67 -20.75 0.86
C ASN A 808 -5.32 -20.80 2.34
N THR A 809 -6.30 -21.21 3.14
CA THR A 809 -6.12 -21.42 4.58
C THR A 809 -6.74 -22.76 4.97
N LEU A 810 -5.98 -23.59 5.65
CA LEU A 810 -6.38 -24.90 6.12
C LEU A 810 -6.04 -25.01 7.61
N THR A 811 -7.03 -25.37 8.42
CA THR A 811 -6.85 -25.62 9.85
C THR A 811 -7.27 -27.04 10.14
N TYR A 812 -6.41 -27.80 10.81
CA TYR A 812 -6.71 -29.13 11.32
C TYR A 812 -6.36 -29.19 12.80
N LYS A 813 -7.39 -29.19 13.66
CA LYS A 813 -7.27 -29.03 15.11
C LYS A 813 -6.44 -27.79 15.44
N ASN A 814 -5.24 -28.02 15.95
CA ASN A 814 -4.29 -26.99 16.36
C ASN A 814 -3.24 -26.67 15.29
N LEU A 815 -3.23 -27.38 14.17
CA LEU A 815 -2.35 -27.11 13.04
C LEU A 815 -3.04 -26.14 12.09
N ASP A 816 -2.33 -25.10 11.68
CA ASP A 816 -2.77 -24.20 10.62
C ASP A 816 -1.75 -24.17 9.49
N PHE A 817 -2.23 -24.09 8.25
CA PHE A 817 -1.44 -24.01 7.04
C PHE A 817 -2.06 -22.98 6.12
N SER A 818 -1.25 -22.11 5.53
CA SER A 818 -1.74 -21.13 4.57
C SER A 818 -0.72 -20.83 3.48
N PHE A 819 -1.20 -20.46 2.30
CA PHE A 819 -0.36 -19.93 1.23
C PHE A 819 -1.11 -18.88 0.41
N THR A 820 -0.34 -17.98 -0.20
CA THR A 820 -0.87 -16.93 -1.08
C THR A 820 -0.10 -16.90 -2.39
N PHE A 821 -0.83 -17.05 -3.51
CA PHE A 821 -0.32 -16.80 -4.85
C PHE A 821 -0.84 -15.47 -5.39
N ARG A 822 -0.03 -14.86 -6.25
CA ARG A 822 -0.38 -13.63 -6.97
C ARG A 822 0.09 -13.72 -8.40
N GLY A 823 -0.73 -13.22 -9.33
CA GLY A 823 -0.45 -13.26 -10.76
C GLY A 823 -0.66 -11.92 -11.44
N SER A 824 0.12 -11.66 -12.48
CA SER A 824 0.01 -10.49 -13.36
C SER A 824 0.21 -10.95 -14.80
N PHE A 825 -0.66 -10.52 -15.71
CA PHE A 825 -0.68 -10.99 -17.09
C PHE A 825 -0.98 -9.86 -18.08
N GLY A 826 -0.36 -9.93 -19.26
CA GLY A 826 -0.50 -8.95 -20.35
C GLY A 826 0.45 -7.76 -20.24
N ASN A 827 1.22 -7.67 -19.15
CA ASN A 827 2.22 -6.63 -18.94
C ASN A 827 3.57 -6.96 -19.59
N TYR A 828 4.30 -5.91 -19.94
CA TYR A 828 5.66 -5.97 -20.47
C TYR A 828 6.63 -5.18 -19.59
N MET A 829 7.91 -5.55 -19.65
CA MET A 829 9.00 -4.93 -18.90
C MET A 829 10.15 -4.63 -19.86
N TYR A 830 10.75 -3.46 -19.69
CA TYR A 830 11.90 -3.01 -20.45
C TYR A 830 13.17 -3.26 -19.64
N ASN A 831 14.04 -4.16 -20.13
CA ASN A 831 15.32 -4.47 -19.48
C ASN A 831 16.36 -3.40 -19.83
N ASN A 832 16.41 -2.35 -19.01
CA ASN A 832 17.29 -1.22 -19.28
C ASN A 832 18.76 -1.56 -19.06
N VAL A 833 19.08 -2.47 -18.13
CA VAL A 833 20.47 -2.90 -17.88
C VAL A 833 21.06 -3.56 -19.13
N ALA A 834 20.31 -4.45 -19.78
CA ALA A 834 20.72 -5.07 -21.03
C ALA A 834 20.83 -4.05 -22.17
N SER A 835 19.91 -3.09 -22.26
CA SER A 835 19.94 -2.07 -23.33
C SER A 835 21.11 -1.10 -23.22
N ASP A 836 21.44 -0.71 -21.99
CA ASP A 836 22.52 0.23 -21.67
C ASP A 836 23.89 -0.46 -21.78
N ARG A 837 24.03 -1.67 -21.26
CA ARG A 837 25.34 -2.31 -21.06
C ARG A 837 25.59 -3.57 -21.89
N GLY A 838 24.61 -4.03 -22.68
CA GLY A 838 24.70 -5.27 -23.44
C GLY A 838 25.34 -5.11 -24.82
N ASN A 839 26.47 -4.42 -24.90
CA ASN A 839 27.18 -4.14 -26.16
C ASN A 839 28.70 -4.10 -25.95
N ILE A 840 29.47 -4.29 -27.02
CA ILE A 840 30.94 -4.42 -26.98
C ILE A 840 31.61 -3.09 -26.58
N THR A 841 31.11 -1.96 -27.08
CA THR A 841 31.69 -0.63 -26.78
C THR A 841 31.56 -0.23 -25.32
N THR A 842 30.60 -0.79 -24.57
CA THR A 842 30.54 -0.63 -23.11
C THR A 842 31.85 -1.04 -22.47
N VAL A 843 32.40 -2.20 -22.88
CA VAL A 843 33.70 -2.68 -22.40
C VAL A 843 34.81 -1.86 -23.04
N ASN A 844 34.85 -1.79 -24.37
CA ASN A 844 36.05 -1.41 -25.11
C ASN A 844 36.26 0.10 -25.30
N ASN A 845 35.23 0.93 -25.18
CA ASN A 845 35.31 2.37 -25.45
C ASN A 845 35.13 3.21 -24.18
N ALA A 846 35.79 2.79 -23.10
CA ALA A 846 35.77 3.53 -21.85
C ALA A 846 36.51 4.88 -22.01
N PRO A 847 35.99 5.99 -21.46
CA PRO A 847 36.59 7.33 -21.59
C PRO A 847 37.84 7.55 -20.71
N GLY A 848 38.53 6.49 -20.29
CA GLY A 848 39.67 6.54 -19.37
C GLY A 848 40.42 5.21 -19.29
N ASN A 849 41.41 5.11 -18.41
CA ASN A 849 42.26 3.91 -18.27
C ASN A 849 41.60 2.82 -17.39
N TYR A 850 40.45 2.32 -17.82
CA TYR A 850 39.73 1.24 -17.15
C TYR A 850 38.79 0.52 -18.13
N TYR A 851 38.36 -0.70 -17.80
CA TYR A 851 37.35 -1.45 -18.56
C TYR A 851 36.12 -1.69 -17.66
N PRO A 852 34.92 -1.20 -17.99
CA PRO A 852 33.72 -1.47 -17.19
C PRO A 852 32.96 -2.70 -17.73
N ASN A 853 32.30 -3.45 -16.83
CA ASN A 853 31.61 -4.69 -17.17
C ASN A 853 30.32 -4.47 -17.97
N ALA A 854 29.95 -5.47 -18.77
CA ALA A 854 28.79 -5.49 -19.66
C ALA A 854 27.76 -6.54 -19.22
N HIS A 855 26.53 -6.37 -19.71
CA HIS A 855 25.47 -7.37 -19.55
C HIS A 855 25.71 -8.56 -20.50
N VAL A 856 25.40 -9.79 -20.08
CA VAL A 856 25.71 -11.02 -20.85
C VAL A 856 25.04 -11.07 -22.23
N SER A 857 23.98 -10.31 -22.45
CA SER A 857 23.28 -10.24 -23.75
C SER A 857 24.19 -9.83 -24.90
N VAL A 858 25.34 -9.21 -24.65
CA VAL A 858 26.34 -8.93 -25.70
C VAL A 858 26.83 -10.21 -26.37
N LEU A 859 26.90 -11.34 -25.66
CA LEU A 859 27.40 -12.62 -26.17
C LEU A 859 26.44 -13.26 -27.18
N SER A 860 25.14 -12.96 -27.09
CA SER A 860 24.12 -13.45 -28.03
C SER A 860 23.87 -12.45 -29.15
N THR A 861 23.79 -11.16 -28.83
CA THR A 861 23.47 -10.11 -29.81
C THR A 861 24.66 -9.72 -30.68
N ASN A 862 25.89 -9.82 -30.16
CA ASN A 862 27.12 -9.32 -30.79
C ASN A 862 27.03 -7.84 -31.22
N PHE A 863 26.19 -7.05 -30.55
CA PHE A 863 26.03 -5.63 -30.84
C PHE A 863 27.29 -4.85 -30.42
N ASN A 864 27.78 -4.01 -31.32
CA ASN A 864 28.91 -3.14 -31.02
C ASN A 864 28.49 -1.97 -30.13
N ASN A 865 27.36 -1.32 -30.43
CA ASN A 865 26.89 -0.08 -29.82
C ASN A 865 25.60 -0.25 -29.02
N GLN A 866 25.27 0.77 -28.22
CA GLN A 866 24.01 0.86 -27.51
C GLN A 866 22.82 0.98 -28.47
N ASN A 867 21.76 0.20 -28.23
CA ASN A 867 20.54 0.18 -29.03
C ASN A 867 19.30 0.50 -28.16
N LEU A 868 19.38 1.57 -27.36
CA LEU A 868 18.48 1.92 -26.25
C LEU A 868 16.98 2.04 -26.57
N PHE A 869 16.59 2.15 -27.83
CA PHE A 869 15.18 2.31 -28.22
C PHE A 869 14.64 1.09 -28.97
N SER A 870 15.37 -0.02 -28.98
CA SER A 870 14.94 -1.27 -29.61
C SER A 870 13.91 -2.01 -28.77
N ASP A 871 12.85 -2.52 -29.40
CA ASP A 871 11.88 -3.42 -28.78
C ASP A 871 12.45 -4.81 -28.42
N LEU A 872 13.69 -5.11 -28.83
CA LEU A 872 14.45 -6.29 -28.39
C LEU A 872 14.50 -6.41 -26.86
N TYR A 873 14.63 -5.27 -26.17
CA TYR A 873 14.74 -5.22 -24.71
C TYR A 873 13.37 -5.18 -24.01
N LEU A 874 12.27 -5.19 -24.79
CA LEU A 874 10.91 -5.21 -24.26
C LEU A 874 10.37 -6.64 -24.22
N GLN A 875 10.24 -7.17 -23.01
CA GLN A 875 9.93 -8.57 -22.76
C GLN A 875 8.57 -8.73 -22.08
N ARG A 876 7.91 -9.87 -22.32
CA ARG A 876 6.65 -10.21 -21.64
C ARG A 876 6.95 -10.53 -20.18
N ALA A 877 6.31 -9.82 -19.27
CA ALA A 877 6.56 -9.92 -17.82
C ALA A 877 5.38 -10.53 -17.07
N ASP A 878 4.67 -11.46 -17.73
CA ASP A 878 3.66 -12.28 -17.08
C ASP A 878 4.31 -13.11 -15.98
N PHE A 879 3.71 -13.12 -14.79
CA PHE A 879 4.23 -13.90 -13.69
C PHE A 879 3.15 -14.52 -12.81
N VAL A 880 3.55 -15.59 -12.13
CA VAL A 880 2.88 -16.12 -10.93
C VAL A 880 3.90 -16.22 -9.81
N LYS A 881 3.62 -15.57 -8.68
CA LYS A 881 4.47 -15.55 -7.49
C LYS A 881 3.81 -16.24 -6.31
N LEU A 882 4.58 -17.05 -5.58
CA LEU A 882 4.21 -17.56 -4.25
C LEU A 882 4.70 -16.55 -3.21
N ASP A 883 3.83 -15.64 -2.82
CA ASP A 883 4.16 -14.53 -1.91
C ASP A 883 4.51 -15.04 -0.52
N ASN A 884 3.73 -15.99 0.00
CA ASN A 884 4.00 -16.63 1.28
C ASN A 884 3.43 -18.04 1.38
N ILE A 885 4.10 -18.86 2.18
CA ILE A 885 3.63 -20.16 2.68
C ILE A 885 3.93 -20.20 4.17
N SER A 886 2.95 -20.59 4.98
CA SER A 886 3.04 -20.60 6.45
C SER A 886 2.47 -21.88 7.01
N ILE A 887 3.14 -22.43 8.01
CA ILE A 887 2.63 -23.52 8.84
C ILE A 887 2.75 -23.11 10.31
N GLY A 888 1.69 -23.32 11.09
CA GLY A 888 1.61 -23.00 12.50
C GLY A 888 1.06 -24.16 13.31
N TYR A 889 1.46 -24.24 14.57
CA TYR A 889 0.94 -25.20 15.53
C TYR A 889 0.67 -24.52 16.86
N LEU A 890 -0.58 -24.61 17.32
CA LEU A 890 -1.05 -24.14 18.60
C LEU A 890 -0.92 -25.25 19.65
N VAL A 891 -0.18 -24.99 20.71
CA VAL A 891 -0.16 -25.82 21.91
C VAL A 891 -1.11 -25.17 22.92
N PRO A 892 -2.34 -25.68 23.07
CA PRO A 892 -3.23 -25.20 24.12
C PRO A 892 -2.64 -25.56 25.48
N GLY A 893 -2.74 -24.65 26.43
CA GLY A 893 -2.34 -24.88 27.82
C GLY A 893 -3.23 -24.09 28.77
N GLU A 894 -3.42 -24.62 29.99
CA GLU A 894 -4.36 -24.05 30.97
C GLU A 894 -4.01 -22.62 31.42
N LYS A 895 -2.70 -22.29 31.46
CA LYS A 895 -2.20 -20.98 31.89
C LYS A 895 -1.44 -20.22 30.81
N ILE A 896 -0.92 -20.94 29.82
CA ILE A 896 -0.12 -20.38 28.74
C ILE A 896 -0.55 -21.10 27.47
N THR A 897 -1.07 -20.34 26.52
CA THR A 897 -1.26 -20.81 25.15
C THR A 897 -0.03 -20.41 24.34
N PHE A 898 0.54 -21.36 23.62
CA PHE A 898 1.76 -21.16 22.82
C PHE A 898 1.48 -21.50 21.37
N ARG A 899 1.88 -20.65 20.43
CA ARG A 899 1.87 -20.97 19.00
C ARG A 899 3.25 -20.78 18.40
N ALA A 900 3.76 -21.82 17.73
CA ALA A 900 4.94 -21.73 16.88
C ALA A 900 4.51 -21.72 15.42
N SER A 901 5.22 -20.98 14.58
CA SER A 901 5.00 -20.98 13.13
C SER A 901 6.28 -20.78 12.35
N LEU A 902 6.34 -21.39 11.17
CA LEU A 902 7.39 -21.19 10.18
C LEU A 902 6.75 -20.64 8.92
N THR A 903 7.25 -19.51 8.44
CA THR A 903 6.76 -18.86 7.22
C THR A 903 7.92 -18.60 6.26
N ALA A 904 7.74 -18.90 4.99
CA ALA A 904 8.64 -18.46 3.93
C ALA A 904 7.90 -17.46 3.04
N THR A 905 8.59 -16.41 2.61
CA THR A 905 8.04 -15.33 1.76
C THR A 905 8.92 -15.13 0.52
N ASN A 906 8.31 -14.65 -0.58
CA ASN A 906 8.93 -14.59 -1.91
C ASN A 906 9.57 -15.92 -2.32
N VAL A 907 8.81 -17.01 -2.18
CA VAL A 907 9.36 -18.37 -2.27
C VAL A 907 9.72 -18.75 -3.71
N LEU A 908 8.84 -18.39 -4.66
CA LEU A 908 8.95 -18.76 -6.07
C LEU A 908 8.35 -17.67 -6.95
N THR A 909 9.03 -17.34 -8.04
CA THR A 909 8.51 -16.52 -9.15
C THR A 909 8.59 -17.34 -10.44
N ILE A 910 7.47 -17.54 -11.10
CA ILE A 910 7.39 -18.17 -12.42
C ILE A 910 7.18 -17.06 -13.43
N THR A 911 8.15 -16.82 -14.32
CA THR A 911 8.10 -15.77 -15.34
C THR A 911 8.92 -16.17 -16.58
N LYS A 912 8.68 -15.50 -17.71
CA LYS A 912 9.53 -15.56 -18.92
C LYS A 912 10.40 -14.31 -19.09
N TYR A 913 10.33 -13.39 -18.13
CA TYR A 913 11.17 -12.21 -18.10
C TYR A 913 12.59 -12.61 -17.70
N ASP A 914 13.58 -12.17 -18.48
CA ASP A 914 14.99 -12.54 -18.26
C ASP A 914 15.71 -11.56 -17.31
N GLY A 915 15.09 -10.44 -16.95
CA GLY A 915 15.64 -9.53 -15.95
C GLY A 915 15.34 -9.97 -14.52
N LEU A 916 15.76 -9.14 -13.56
CA LEU A 916 15.85 -9.52 -12.14
C LEU A 916 14.48 -9.78 -11.49
N ASP A 917 13.47 -8.97 -11.83
CA ASP A 917 12.12 -9.14 -11.28
C ASP A 917 11.04 -8.66 -12.26
N PRO A 918 10.01 -9.48 -12.57
CA PRO A 918 8.93 -9.11 -13.50
C PRO A 918 7.91 -8.12 -12.91
N GLU A 919 8.10 -7.66 -11.68
CA GLU A 919 7.17 -6.79 -10.96
C GLU A 919 7.82 -5.44 -10.62
N ILE A 920 7.78 -4.50 -11.56
CA ILE A 920 8.24 -3.11 -11.38
C ILE A 920 7.13 -2.19 -11.89
N SER A 921 6.67 -1.25 -11.06
CA SER A 921 5.42 -0.52 -11.35
C SER A 921 5.44 0.26 -12.67
N ASN A 922 6.57 0.91 -12.99
CA ASN A 922 6.73 1.68 -14.24
C ASN A 922 7.17 0.82 -15.44
N GLY A 923 7.44 -0.47 -15.25
CA GLY A 923 7.86 -1.34 -16.35
C GLY A 923 9.31 -1.20 -16.79
N ILE A 924 10.18 -0.54 -16.02
CA ILE A 924 11.59 -0.29 -16.41
C ILE A 924 12.53 -0.88 -15.36
N ASP A 925 13.26 -1.92 -15.75
CA ASP A 925 14.23 -2.61 -14.89
C ASP A 925 15.61 -1.99 -15.02
N ASN A 926 16.06 -1.32 -13.95
CA ASN A 926 17.29 -0.53 -13.95
C ASN A 926 17.98 -0.55 -12.58
N ASN A 927 18.77 -1.61 -12.29
CA ASN A 927 19.56 -1.74 -11.05
C ASN A 927 18.72 -1.62 -9.76
N PHE A 928 17.55 -2.24 -9.79
CA PHE A 928 16.61 -2.24 -8.66
C PHE A 928 17.17 -2.99 -7.44
N TYR A 929 16.83 -2.56 -6.23
CA TYR A 929 17.21 -3.26 -5.00
C TYR A 929 16.39 -4.56 -4.89
N PRO A 930 17.02 -5.75 -5.03
CA PRO A 930 16.34 -7.03 -5.19
C PRO A 930 15.41 -7.35 -4.02
N ARG A 931 14.26 -7.97 -4.31
CA ARG A 931 13.35 -8.48 -3.28
C ARG A 931 13.91 -9.80 -2.74
N PRO A 932 14.29 -9.86 -1.45
CA PRO A 932 14.89 -11.08 -0.93
C PRO A 932 13.83 -12.15 -0.67
N GLN A 933 14.26 -13.41 -0.72
CA GLN A 933 13.54 -14.52 -0.12
C GLN A 933 13.78 -14.48 1.39
N MET A 934 12.73 -14.68 2.20
CA MET A 934 12.82 -14.59 3.66
C MET A 934 12.15 -15.76 4.35
N TYR A 935 12.82 -16.29 5.37
CA TYR A 935 12.33 -17.33 6.28
C TYR A 935 12.10 -16.73 7.67
N VAL A 936 10.96 -17.06 8.28
CA VAL A 936 10.48 -16.44 9.52
C VAL A 936 10.02 -17.50 10.51
N LEU A 937 10.62 -17.48 11.71
CA LEU A 937 10.14 -18.20 12.88
C LEU A 937 9.26 -17.27 13.72
N GLY A 938 7.97 -17.59 13.82
CA GLY A 938 7.01 -16.88 14.66
C GLY A 938 6.71 -17.65 15.95
N LEU A 939 6.88 -17.01 17.11
CA LEU A 939 6.52 -17.55 18.42
C LEU A 939 5.53 -16.60 19.11
N ASN A 940 4.36 -17.10 19.45
CA ASN A 940 3.33 -16.34 20.16
C ASN A 940 3.01 -17.01 21.51
N PHE A 941 3.04 -16.23 22.57
CA PHE A 941 2.69 -16.65 23.92
C PHE A 941 1.54 -15.79 24.43
N THR A 942 0.50 -16.42 24.92
CA THR A 942 -0.67 -15.76 25.54
C THR A 942 -0.85 -16.29 26.96
N PHE A 943 -0.95 -15.37 27.92
CA PHE A 943 -1.12 -15.62 29.36
C PHE A 943 -2.43 -15.03 29.88
#